data_AF-A0A950VV22-F1
#
_entry.id   AF-A0A950VV22-F1
#
_cell.length_a   1.000
_cell.length_b   1.000
_cell.length_c   1.000
_cell.angle_alpha   90.00
_cell.angle_beta   90.00
_cell.angle_gamma   90.00
#
_symmetry.space_group_name_H-M   'P 1'
#
loop_
_entity.id
_entity.type
_entity.pdbx_description
1 polymer ?
#
loop_
_entity_poly.entity_id
_entity_poly.type
_entity_poly.pdbx_seq_one_letter_code
_entity_poly.pdbx_strand_id
1 'polypeptide(L)'
;MRLVRFAGGMLFAVASLAGANAQQSTYSRAIPPSLRGPFVSDPAVVMLLDCPTAACDGQLNFARLMQARSPKTAAGQNPFNLPVAAKILATVESDLTDVRVAAGATEGQLNPHFLTDLGSRVELVGAINRMDRQFIKDPTVGLTHAQLGCGEVSLIYRFSYSIRDGKQASRLPVTLNMVFPALPSRSVTRSVDCADIAQRWLDEGSKPPGRTPQQEAADLLDKAHGPLAYIDGRDLIRLELNMQAYRKGASSDDTDFGTAAAYLIRVFKWDPRLKLFLPEFLRDQIDRTKVLCSASDTETVCAEKQKRRKRLVRHLSRPDVMASIDKGTLEVPYDFGVLATRALSISPGGLQRSANQPYWKALTPSEEVISDDEIAAAMASARAAGVAFSFVKSVEDFRTRLNETSCTGCHQTRAIAGFHFPGADRPETPAVNAVLLPGSPQFYGDQPRRQEIVTRMAKRLRRRLSEYELATSYSARPMNRFAENLRDTQLVGGWGGACIMPAALPATQRQWMCREELGLTCTQLFTSANDPNVGTCIPSGRAEVGDPLQRGNVVTAAYGLDKYTRTAPVSPDQRIPASVLPSPPPAGNAYYGAHQEFYEGNDASTDYAERRDALTGGFPAGMLRLSECIGLPPEATCGLIASSGFNSCIGRLASDPTYTIGTCFSNFTSYAGIRACNAATPCRDDYICVMPMGYTPATAQQSFADRATLLASSPYFQQVNKRPYDPNDFGQKSPDAAWIARDDQRGLCIPPYFVFQFRSDGHPAPPELVPPTTATFSRSRSSD
;
A
#
# COMPACT_ATOMS: atom_id res chain seq x y z
N MET A 1 -80.68 -1.94 -13.22
CA MET A 1 -80.91 -2.91 -14.32
C MET A 1 -80.28 -2.31 -15.59
N ARG A 2 -79.25 -2.97 -16.17
CA ARG A 2 -78.63 -2.74 -17.51
C ARG A 2 -77.98 -1.36 -17.78
N LEU A 3 -76.63 -1.28 -17.83
CA LEU A 3 -75.70 -1.41 -18.98
C LEU A 3 -75.45 -0.07 -19.71
N VAL A 4 -74.18 0.34 -19.85
CA VAL A 4 -73.43 0.40 -21.13
C VAL A 4 -71.95 0.81 -20.86
N ARG A 5 -71.08 0.19 -21.65
CA ARG A 5 -69.60 0.18 -21.71
C ARG A 5 -68.97 1.54 -22.09
N PHE A 6 -67.72 1.76 -21.69
CA PHE A 6 -66.73 2.42 -22.56
C PHE A 6 -65.35 1.74 -22.47
N ALA A 7 -64.75 1.63 -23.65
CA ALA A 7 -63.57 0.86 -24.01
C ALA A 7 -62.25 1.58 -23.66
N GLY A 8 -61.21 0.78 -23.43
CA GLY A 8 -59.84 1.23 -23.16
C GLY A 8 -59.11 1.71 -24.42
N GLY A 9 -58.23 2.69 -24.23
CA GLY A 9 -57.15 3.05 -25.13
C GLY A 9 -55.80 2.79 -24.45
N MET A 10 -55.00 1.90 -25.03
CA MET A 10 -53.59 1.71 -24.71
C MET A 10 -52.76 2.85 -25.30
N LEU A 11 -52.00 3.57 -24.48
CA LEU A 11 -50.85 4.35 -24.94
C LEU A 11 -49.59 3.50 -24.77
N PHE A 12 -48.93 3.17 -25.88
CA PHE A 12 -47.56 2.68 -25.89
C PHE A 12 -46.61 3.84 -25.58
N ALA A 13 -46.01 3.83 -24.39
CA ALA A 13 -44.84 4.65 -24.09
C ALA A 13 -43.58 3.84 -24.44
N VAL A 14 -42.83 4.35 -25.41
CA VAL A 14 -41.55 3.79 -25.87
C VAL A 14 -40.52 3.92 -24.75
N ALA A 15 -40.21 2.79 -24.11
CA ALA A 15 -39.09 2.66 -23.19
C ALA A 15 -37.79 2.42 -23.99
N SER A 16 -37.10 3.49 -24.37
CA SER A 16 -35.75 3.41 -24.90
C SER A 16 -34.96 4.62 -24.43
N LEU A 17 -34.22 4.47 -23.32
CA LEU A 17 -33.06 5.29 -22.91
C LEU A 17 -32.37 4.80 -21.62
N ALA A 18 -32.84 3.74 -20.95
CA ALA A 18 -32.21 3.22 -19.73
C ALA A 18 -30.98 2.30 -19.95
N GLY A 19 -30.72 1.85 -21.18
CA GLY A 19 -29.65 0.87 -21.46
C GLY A 19 -28.24 1.46 -21.58
N ALA A 20 -28.09 2.72 -22.01
CA ALA A 20 -26.78 3.32 -22.27
C ALA A 20 -26.06 3.82 -21.00
N ASN A 21 -26.82 4.30 -20.00
CA ASN A 21 -26.23 4.83 -18.76
C ASN A 21 -25.74 3.74 -17.78
N ALA A 22 -26.25 2.51 -17.86
CA ALA A 22 -25.79 1.40 -17.02
C ALA A 22 -24.42 0.85 -17.47
N GLN A 23 -24.13 0.91 -18.78
CA GLN A 23 -22.88 0.38 -19.35
C GLN A 23 -21.69 1.35 -19.18
N GLN A 24 -21.96 2.66 -19.12
CA GLN A 24 -20.96 3.67 -18.71
C GLN A 24 -20.52 3.55 -17.23
N SER A 25 -21.32 2.87 -16.38
CA SER A 25 -21.03 2.72 -14.95
C SER A 25 -20.05 1.60 -14.63
N THR A 26 -19.98 0.52 -15.42
CA THR A 26 -19.19 -0.69 -15.06
C THR A 26 -17.70 -0.54 -15.30
N TYR A 27 -17.30 0.37 -16.19
CA TYR A 27 -15.91 0.56 -16.61
C TYR A 27 -15.30 1.88 -16.11
N SER A 28 -15.90 2.49 -15.09
CA SER A 28 -15.46 3.78 -14.56
C SER A 28 -14.30 3.64 -13.56
N ARG A 29 -13.43 4.66 -13.54
CA ARG A 29 -12.40 4.86 -12.49
C ARG A 29 -12.86 5.74 -11.32
N ALA A 30 -14.08 6.27 -11.37
CA ALA A 30 -14.60 7.15 -10.32
C ALA A 30 -14.70 6.42 -8.97
N ILE A 31 -14.28 7.08 -7.90
CA ILE A 31 -14.43 6.55 -6.54
C ILE A 31 -15.93 6.61 -6.16
N PRO A 32 -16.57 5.46 -5.85
CA PRO A 32 -17.96 5.41 -5.41
C PRO A 32 -18.20 6.31 -4.20
N PRO A 33 -19.38 6.94 -4.06
CA PRO A 33 -19.71 7.76 -2.90
C PRO A 33 -19.52 7.06 -1.55
N SER A 34 -19.80 5.75 -1.47
CA SER A 34 -19.61 4.94 -0.25
C SER A 34 -18.15 4.77 0.16
N LEU A 35 -17.21 5.01 -0.76
CA LEU A 35 -15.76 4.92 -0.54
C LEU A 35 -15.10 6.30 -0.46
N ARG A 36 -15.88 7.38 -0.62
CA ARG A 36 -15.43 8.72 -0.28
C ARG A 36 -15.36 8.81 1.23
N GLY A 37 -14.35 9.51 1.73
CA GLY A 37 -14.18 9.73 3.16
C GLY A 37 -13.39 11.00 3.40
N PRO A 38 -13.03 11.29 4.64
CA PRO A 38 -12.37 12.53 5.02
C PRO A 38 -10.87 12.48 4.66
N PHE A 39 -10.56 12.46 3.37
CA PHE A 39 -9.20 12.52 2.83
C PHE A 39 -9.16 13.29 1.51
N VAL A 40 -7.98 13.79 1.16
CA VAL A 40 -7.67 14.48 -0.10
C VAL A 40 -6.62 13.67 -0.84
N SER A 41 -6.88 13.34 -2.10
CA SER A 41 -5.99 12.49 -2.90
C SER A 41 -5.97 12.78 -4.39
N ASP A 42 -6.75 13.76 -4.87
CA ASP A 42 -6.73 14.13 -6.28
C ASP A 42 -5.33 14.67 -6.63
N PRO A 43 -4.60 14.04 -7.58
CA PRO A 43 -3.22 14.44 -7.87
C PRO A 43 -3.07 15.90 -8.30
N ALA A 44 -4.06 16.47 -9.00
CA ALA A 44 -4.01 17.86 -9.45
C ALA A 44 -4.26 18.83 -8.29
N VAL A 45 -5.19 18.51 -7.39
CA VAL A 45 -5.44 19.30 -6.16
C VAL A 45 -4.24 19.25 -5.24
N VAL A 46 -3.72 18.05 -4.99
CA VAL A 46 -2.56 17.83 -4.11
C VAL A 46 -1.33 18.58 -4.62
N MET A 47 -1.11 18.61 -5.94
CA MET A 47 -0.03 19.38 -6.55
C MET A 47 -0.15 20.89 -6.29
N LEU A 48 -1.36 21.45 -6.24
CA LEU A 48 -1.58 22.86 -5.92
C LEU A 48 -1.36 23.16 -4.43
N LEU A 49 -1.71 22.23 -3.55
CA LEU A 49 -1.50 22.35 -2.10
C LEU A 49 -0.01 22.30 -1.72
N ASP A 50 0.76 21.45 -2.41
CA ASP A 50 2.19 21.24 -2.20
C ASP A 50 3.05 22.25 -2.95
N CYS A 51 2.74 22.46 -4.22
CA CYS A 51 3.51 23.25 -5.18
C CYS A 51 5.03 22.96 -5.09
N PRO A 52 5.50 21.75 -5.48
CA PRO A 52 6.85 21.26 -5.17
C PRO A 52 7.97 21.93 -5.98
N THR A 53 7.69 22.99 -6.74
CA THR A 53 8.69 23.71 -7.53
C THR A 53 9.33 24.82 -6.71
N ALA A 54 10.60 25.15 -6.97
CA ALA A 54 11.28 26.25 -6.29
C ALA A 54 10.65 27.64 -6.55
N ALA A 55 9.74 27.74 -7.52
CA ALA A 55 9.08 28.98 -7.93
C ALA A 55 7.81 29.32 -7.13
N CYS A 56 7.34 28.43 -6.24
CA CYS A 56 6.13 28.65 -5.46
C CYS A 56 6.25 28.08 -4.04
N ASP A 57 5.45 28.64 -3.12
CA ASP A 57 5.47 28.33 -1.68
C ASP A 57 4.10 27.78 -1.26
N GLY A 58 3.78 26.57 -1.73
CA GLY A 58 2.53 25.88 -1.39
C GLY A 58 2.35 25.74 0.12
N GLN A 59 1.14 25.95 0.64
CA GLN A 59 0.92 25.97 2.10
C GLN A 59 1.27 24.65 2.78
N LEU A 60 1.12 23.53 2.06
CA LEU A 60 1.42 22.19 2.56
C LEU A 60 2.75 21.66 2.02
N ASN A 61 3.61 22.53 1.50
CA ASN A 61 4.93 22.14 1.02
C ASN A 61 5.79 21.57 2.16
N PHE A 62 6.45 20.42 1.91
CA PHE A 62 7.31 19.75 2.90
C PHE A 62 8.39 20.70 3.48
N ALA A 63 9.06 21.46 2.62
CA ALA A 63 10.13 22.37 3.03
C ALA A 63 9.62 23.50 3.90
N ARG A 64 8.51 24.13 3.50
CA ARG A 64 7.85 25.20 4.27
C ARG A 64 7.49 24.72 5.68
N LEU A 65 6.87 23.55 5.79
CA LEU A 65 6.43 23.00 7.08
C LEU A 65 7.62 22.62 7.99
N MET A 66 8.68 22.05 7.43
CA MET A 66 9.91 21.75 8.18
C MET A 66 10.67 23.02 8.62
N GLN A 67 10.78 24.03 7.76
CA GLN A 67 11.43 25.31 8.08
C GLN A 67 10.71 26.06 9.21
N ALA A 68 9.41 25.86 9.38
CA ALA A 68 8.68 26.44 10.49
C ALA A 68 9.17 25.93 11.88
N ARG A 69 9.82 24.76 11.93
CA ARG A 69 10.52 24.23 13.11
C ARG A 69 11.97 24.69 13.24
N SER A 70 12.57 25.18 12.16
CA SER A 70 13.96 25.67 12.12
C SER A 70 14.09 26.80 11.09
N PRO A 71 13.91 28.08 11.50
CA PRO A 71 13.74 29.22 10.59
C PRO A 71 15.03 29.69 9.90
N LYS A 72 15.90 28.75 9.47
CA LYS A 72 17.00 29.04 8.54
C LYS A 72 16.46 28.97 7.11
N THR A 73 16.88 29.91 6.26
CA THR A 73 16.55 29.93 4.84
C THR A 73 17.05 28.66 4.15
N ALA A 74 16.12 27.82 3.72
CA ALA A 74 16.36 26.65 2.88
C ALA A 74 15.44 26.67 1.65
N ALA A 75 15.04 27.85 1.17
CA ALA A 75 14.24 27.96 -0.04
C ALA A 75 14.97 27.26 -1.19
N GLY A 76 14.37 26.20 -1.73
CA GLY A 76 14.98 25.34 -2.75
C GLY A 76 16.02 24.32 -2.26
N GLN A 77 16.35 24.27 -0.98
CA GLN A 77 17.23 23.24 -0.40
C GLN A 77 16.41 22.08 0.18
N ASN A 78 16.89 20.86 -0.01
CA ASN A 78 16.30 19.66 0.57
C ASN A 78 16.19 19.80 2.11
N PRO A 79 14.98 19.75 2.71
CA PRO A 79 14.78 20.04 4.14
C PRO A 79 15.46 19.05 5.07
N PHE A 80 15.86 17.88 4.59
CA PHE A 80 16.66 16.95 5.38
C PHE A 80 18.09 17.46 5.63
N ASN A 81 18.59 18.42 4.84
CA ASN A 81 19.87 19.10 5.09
C ASN A 81 19.80 20.14 6.22
N LEU A 82 18.60 20.46 6.73
CA LEU A 82 18.44 21.36 7.86
C LEU A 82 18.94 20.69 9.17
N PRO A 83 19.54 21.44 10.10
CA PRO A 83 20.00 20.89 11.37
C PRO A 83 18.91 20.13 12.15
N VAL A 84 17.65 20.56 12.00
CA VAL A 84 16.45 19.94 12.59
C VAL A 84 16.30 18.45 12.26
N ALA A 85 16.81 18.02 11.11
CA ALA A 85 16.70 16.67 10.57
C ALA A 85 17.98 15.83 10.74
N ALA A 86 19.04 16.37 11.35
CA ALA A 86 20.35 15.69 11.45
C ALA A 86 20.28 14.30 12.11
N LYS A 87 19.41 14.14 13.12
CA LYS A 87 19.20 12.83 13.76
C LYS A 87 18.38 11.85 12.92
N ILE A 88 17.48 12.36 12.07
CA ILE A 88 16.76 11.52 11.11
C ILE A 88 17.77 10.92 10.13
N LEU A 89 18.63 11.76 9.54
CA LEU A 89 19.64 11.34 8.58
C LEU A 89 20.55 10.25 9.15
N ALA A 90 21.18 10.53 10.29
CA ALA A 90 22.11 9.59 10.92
C ALA A 90 21.44 8.25 11.27
N THR A 91 20.19 8.27 11.76
CA THR A 91 19.46 7.04 12.08
C THR A 91 19.08 6.25 10.83
N VAL A 92 18.55 6.90 9.79
CA VAL A 92 18.11 6.22 8.57
C VAL A 92 19.30 5.60 7.82
N GLU A 93 20.41 6.32 7.71
CA GLU A 93 21.63 5.81 7.08
C GLU A 93 22.18 4.58 7.80
N SER A 94 22.27 4.65 9.14
CA SER A 94 22.69 3.51 9.97
C SER A 94 21.75 2.32 9.80
N ASP A 95 20.43 2.54 9.84
CA ASP A 95 19.46 1.45 9.73
C ASP A 95 19.47 0.77 8.37
N LEU A 96 19.51 1.55 7.28
CA LEU A 96 19.55 0.98 5.94
C LEU A 96 20.83 0.17 5.73
N THR A 97 21.95 0.63 6.30
CA THR A 97 23.21 -0.11 6.30
C THR A 97 23.08 -1.40 7.10
N ASP A 98 22.60 -1.33 8.34
CA ASP A 98 22.45 -2.49 9.23
C ASP A 98 21.52 -3.56 8.64
N VAL A 99 20.34 -3.15 8.18
CA VAL A 99 19.31 -4.06 7.65
C VAL A 99 19.83 -4.77 6.40
N ARG A 100 20.52 -4.05 5.52
CA ARG A 100 21.12 -4.62 4.32
C ARG A 100 22.21 -5.65 4.65
N VAL A 101 23.15 -5.28 5.53
CA VAL A 101 24.26 -6.15 5.93
C VAL A 101 23.74 -7.42 6.58
N ALA A 102 22.78 -7.29 7.51
CA ALA A 102 22.16 -8.43 8.19
C ALA A 102 21.45 -9.39 7.23
N ALA A 103 20.86 -8.88 6.15
CA ALA A 103 20.18 -9.69 5.15
C ALA A 103 21.10 -10.34 4.10
N GLY A 104 22.39 -9.97 4.08
CA GLY A 104 23.29 -10.34 2.98
C GLY A 104 22.81 -9.86 1.62
N ALA A 105 22.00 -8.79 1.58
CA ALA A 105 21.47 -8.26 0.33
C ALA A 105 22.58 -7.52 -0.42
N THR A 106 22.79 -7.87 -1.70
CA THR A 106 23.82 -7.28 -2.57
C THR A 106 23.24 -6.54 -3.78
N GLU A 107 21.98 -6.78 -4.14
CA GLU A 107 21.28 -6.15 -5.26
C GLU A 107 20.09 -5.28 -4.78
N GLY A 108 19.64 -4.32 -5.60
CA GLY A 108 18.30 -3.71 -5.48
C GLY A 108 17.98 -2.97 -4.18
N GLN A 109 18.90 -2.15 -3.67
CA GLN A 109 18.76 -1.48 -2.37
C GLN A 109 18.35 -0.01 -2.49
N LEU A 110 17.65 0.46 -1.47
CA LEU A 110 17.47 1.89 -1.27
C LEU A 110 18.82 2.54 -0.93
N ASN A 111 19.24 3.53 -1.71
CA ASN A 111 20.45 4.31 -1.41
C ASN A 111 20.37 4.88 0.01
N PRO A 112 21.33 4.60 0.92
CA PRO A 112 21.32 5.12 2.29
C PRO A 112 21.25 6.66 2.38
N HIS A 113 21.71 7.37 1.34
CA HIS A 113 21.74 8.83 1.29
C HIS A 113 20.54 9.44 0.54
N PHE A 114 19.48 8.68 0.28
CA PHE A 114 18.34 9.15 -0.52
C PHE A 114 17.62 10.38 0.03
N LEU A 115 17.73 10.61 1.35
CA LEU A 115 17.13 11.75 2.01
C LEU A 115 17.82 13.06 1.67
N THR A 116 19.11 13.05 1.31
CA THR A 116 19.92 14.27 1.06
C THR A 116 20.27 14.47 -0.40
N ASP A 117 20.03 13.47 -1.24
CA ASP A 117 20.37 13.50 -2.65
C ASP A 117 19.68 14.67 -3.40
N LEU A 118 20.43 15.34 -4.29
CA LEU A 118 19.93 16.51 -5.03
C LEU A 118 18.87 16.16 -6.08
N GLY A 119 18.90 14.94 -6.60
CA GLY A 119 17.88 14.40 -7.49
C GLY A 119 16.63 13.92 -6.75
N SER A 120 16.71 13.77 -5.42
CA SER A 120 15.58 13.37 -4.57
C SER A 120 14.63 14.55 -4.34
N ARG A 121 13.33 14.29 -4.46
CA ARG A 121 12.23 15.21 -4.21
C ARG A 121 11.23 14.55 -3.27
N VAL A 122 10.54 15.36 -2.48
CA VAL A 122 9.48 14.94 -1.57
C VAL A 122 8.20 15.62 -2.04
N GLU A 123 7.24 14.83 -2.49
CA GLU A 123 5.98 15.34 -3.05
C GLU A 123 4.82 14.96 -2.16
N LEU A 124 3.90 15.88 -1.89
CA LEU A 124 2.65 15.54 -1.23
C LEU A 124 1.87 14.59 -2.15
N VAL A 125 1.27 13.57 -1.56
CA VAL A 125 0.40 12.62 -2.27
C VAL A 125 -0.99 12.50 -1.67
N GLY A 126 -1.21 13.06 -0.48
CA GLY A 126 -2.54 13.22 0.09
C GLY A 126 -2.56 13.78 1.50
N ALA A 127 -3.75 14.11 1.95
CA ALA A 127 -4.03 14.52 3.33
C ALA A 127 -5.13 13.63 3.91
N ILE A 128 -4.95 13.13 5.11
CA ILE A 128 -5.86 12.15 5.74
C ILE A 128 -6.31 12.68 7.09
N ASN A 129 -7.63 12.79 7.29
CA ASN A 129 -8.21 12.95 8.61
C ASN A 129 -7.94 11.70 9.46
N ARG A 130 -7.32 11.91 10.62
CA ARG A 130 -7.04 10.88 11.62
C ARG A 130 -7.63 11.25 12.98
N MET A 131 -8.81 11.89 12.97
CA MET A 131 -9.57 12.14 14.19
C MET A 131 -10.01 10.83 14.88
N ASP A 132 -9.93 9.71 14.17
CA ASP A 132 -10.08 8.35 14.71
C ASP A 132 -8.98 7.96 15.71
N ARG A 133 -7.82 8.65 15.71
CA ARG A 133 -6.71 8.42 16.65
C ARG A 133 -6.94 9.00 18.05
N GLN A 134 -8.17 9.35 18.40
CA GLN A 134 -8.54 9.75 19.75
C GLN A 134 -8.29 8.68 20.82
N PHE A 135 -8.05 7.41 20.47
CA PHE A 135 -7.77 6.38 21.46
C PHE A 135 -6.40 6.54 22.15
N ILE A 136 -5.53 7.42 21.63
CA ILE A 136 -4.21 7.71 22.17
C ILE A 136 -4.29 8.46 23.50
N LYS A 137 -3.84 7.86 24.59
CA LYS A 137 -3.91 8.48 25.92
C LYS A 137 -2.54 8.96 26.39
N ASP A 138 -1.44 8.53 25.77
CA ASP A 138 -0.09 8.92 26.17
C ASP A 138 0.10 10.45 26.13
N PRO A 139 0.30 11.12 27.29
CA PRO A 139 0.51 12.56 27.36
C PRO A 139 1.88 12.98 26.84
N THR A 140 2.84 12.05 26.69
CA THR A 140 4.18 12.38 26.23
C THR A 140 4.21 12.81 24.78
N VAL A 141 3.16 12.57 23.99
CA VAL A 141 3.09 13.00 22.57
C VAL A 141 3.17 14.51 22.37
N GLY A 142 3.23 15.30 23.44
CA GLY A 142 3.41 16.76 23.37
C GLY A 142 2.14 17.51 23.00
N LEU A 143 0.98 16.87 23.18
CA LEU A 143 -0.32 17.43 22.89
C LEU A 143 -1.09 17.72 24.18
N THR A 144 -1.90 18.77 24.16
CA THR A 144 -2.86 19.04 25.24
C THR A 144 -3.94 17.97 25.30
N HIS A 145 -4.63 17.84 26.43
CA HIS A 145 -5.76 16.92 26.57
C HIS A 145 -6.86 17.18 25.53
N ALA A 146 -7.09 18.46 25.17
CA ALA A 146 -8.04 18.83 24.13
C ALA A 146 -7.59 18.33 22.75
N GLN A 147 -6.32 18.51 22.39
CA GLN A 147 -5.75 18.04 21.12
C GLN A 147 -5.77 16.51 21.01
N LEU A 148 -5.36 15.80 22.07
CA LEU A 148 -5.50 14.34 22.16
C LEU A 148 -6.95 13.90 21.95
N GLY A 149 -7.90 14.65 22.51
CA GLY A 149 -9.33 14.41 22.37
C GLY A 149 -9.93 14.73 21.00
N CYS A 150 -9.22 15.42 20.10
CA CYS A 150 -9.66 15.64 18.72
C CYS A 150 -8.99 14.70 17.70
N GLY A 151 -7.88 14.05 18.07
CA GLY A 151 -7.08 13.21 17.17
C GLY A 151 -6.15 14.02 16.25
N GLU A 152 -5.86 13.48 15.07
CA GLU A 152 -4.73 13.94 14.25
C GLU A 152 -5.15 14.24 12.79
N VAL A 153 -4.26 14.89 12.05
CA VAL A 153 -4.27 14.97 10.58
C VAL A 153 -2.90 14.54 10.08
N SER A 154 -2.86 13.70 9.05
CA SER A 154 -1.61 13.23 8.43
C SER A 154 -1.51 13.77 7.02
N LEU A 155 -0.44 14.52 6.73
CA LEU A 155 -0.02 14.80 5.36
C LEU A 155 0.94 13.71 4.93
N ILE A 156 0.64 13.04 3.82
CA ILE A 156 1.45 11.94 3.30
C ILE A 156 2.23 12.42 2.10
N TYR A 157 3.54 12.23 2.16
CA TYR A 157 4.48 12.53 1.10
C TYR A 157 5.10 11.24 0.57
N ARG A 158 5.52 11.28 -0.68
CA ARG A 158 6.27 10.21 -1.33
C ARG A 158 7.54 10.77 -1.94
N PHE A 159 8.61 10.01 -1.84
CA PHE A 159 9.90 10.40 -2.40
C PHE A 159 9.95 10.08 -3.88
N SER A 160 10.68 10.87 -4.65
CA SER A 160 10.99 10.60 -6.05
C SER A 160 12.38 11.05 -6.42
N TYR A 161 12.99 10.36 -7.36
CA TYR A 161 14.22 10.79 -8.00
C TYR A 161 13.94 11.38 -9.37
N SER A 162 14.76 12.36 -9.73
CA SER A 162 14.94 12.84 -11.09
C SER A 162 16.42 12.87 -11.40
N ILE A 163 16.83 12.15 -12.44
CA ILE A 163 18.20 12.10 -12.94
C ILE A 163 18.23 12.50 -14.41
N ARG A 164 19.40 12.96 -14.88
CA ARG A 164 19.64 13.43 -16.27
C ARG A 164 18.63 14.51 -16.71
N ASP A 165 18.57 15.62 -15.97
CA ASP A 165 17.73 16.79 -16.29
C ASP A 165 16.23 16.47 -16.50
N GLY A 166 15.67 15.55 -15.71
CA GLY A 166 14.25 15.20 -15.81
C GLY A 166 13.92 14.14 -16.86
N LYS A 167 14.88 13.72 -17.70
CA LYS A 167 14.67 12.65 -18.69
C LYS A 167 14.41 11.29 -18.06
N GLN A 168 14.76 11.11 -16.79
CA GLN A 168 14.45 9.93 -16.00
C GLN A 168 13.93 10.38 -14.64
N ALA A 169 12.67 10.04 -14.32
CA ALA A 169 12.04 10.35 -13.04
C ALA A 169 11.24 9.16 -12.51
N SER A 170 11.30 8.93 -11.20
CA SER A 170 10.70 7.75 -10.58
C SER A 170 10.45 7.94 -9.08
N ARG A 171 9.27 7.60 -8.56
CA ARG A 171 9.00 7.65 -7.10
C ARG A 171 9.55 6.46 -6.33
N LEU A 172 10.33 6.70 -5.29
CA LEU A 172 10.84 5.65 -4.43
C LEU A 172 9.75 4.88 -3.67
N PRO A 173 10.07 3.65 -3.22
CA PRO A 173 9.25 2.89 -2.28
C PRO A 173 9.41 3.44 -0.86
N VAL A 174 9.20 4.74 -0.71
CA VAL A 174 9.30 5.45 0.57
C VAL A 174 8.15 6.42 0.70
N THR A 175 7.40 6.28 1.80
CA THR A 175 6.40 7.26 2.23
C THR A 175 6.83 7.94 3.52
N LEU A 176 6.49 9.22 3.64
CA LEU A 176 6.69 10.03 4.83
C LEU A 176 5.36 10.63 5.26
N ASN A 177 4.93 10.39 6.49
CA ASN A 177 3.82 11.13 7.08
C ASN A 177 4.36 12.29 7.92
N MET A 178 3.85 13.50 7.68
CA MET A 178 3.93 14.60 8.63
C MET A 178 2.63 14.64 9.44
N VAL A 179 2.73 14.50 10.76
CA VAL A 179 1.56 14.39 11.63
C VAL A 179 1.35 15.66 12.44
N PHE A 180 0.12 16.16 12.40
CA PHE A 180 -0.35 17.36 13.07
C PHE A 180 -1.52 17.03 13.99
N PRO A 181 -1.75 17.79 15.08
CA PRO A 181 -2.99 17.67 15.82
C PRO A 181 -4.15 18.17 14.95
N ALA A 182 -5.31 17.52 15.01
CA ALA A 182 -6.49 18.00 14.29
C ALA A 182 -6.96 19.36 14.83
N LEU A 183 -6.77 19.58 16.14
CA LEU A 183 -7.00 20.87 16.79
C LEU A 183 -5.71 21.71 16.78
N PRO A 184 -5.69 22.90 16.15
CA PRO A 184 -4.49 23.73 16.09
C PRO A 184 -4.06 24.20 17.48
N SER A 185 -2.76 24.41 17.69
CA SER A 185 -2.23 24.87 18.98
C SER A 185 -2.49 26.35 19.25
N ARG A 186 -2.71 27.15 18.21
CA ARG A 186 -2.86 28.60 18.29
C ARG A 186 -4.29 29.03 18.53
N SER A 187 -4.43 30.09 19.33
CA SER A 187 -5.64 30.89 19.33
C SER A 187 -5.87 31.45 17.92
N VAL A 188 -6.93 30.96 17.29
CA VAL A 188 -7.46 31.43 16.02
C VAL A 188 -8.53 32.48 16.30
N THR A 189 -8.71 33.44 15.39
CA THR A 189 -9.63 34.60 15.59
C THR A 189 -11.05 34.19 15.93
N ARG A 190 -11.48 33.01 15.45
CA ARG A 190 -12.68 32.30 15.89
C ARG A 190 -12.23 31.09 16.71
N SER A 191 -12.73 30.91 17.93
CA SER A 191 -12.53 29.67 18.70
C SER A 191 -12.95 28.47 17.84
N VAL A 192 -12.04 27.51 17.65
CA VAL A 192 -12.27 26.26 16.92
C VAL A 192 -12.20 25.12 17.92
N ASP A 193 -13.15 24.18 17.86
CA ASP A 193 -13.14 22.95 18.63
C ASP A 193 -13.17 21.69 17.74
N CYS A 194 -13.21 20.50 18.35
CA CYS A 194 -13.23 19.24 17.58
C CYS A 194 -14.47 19.13 16.69
N ALA A 195 -15.62 19.67 17.11
CA ALA A 195 -16.86 19.60 16.35
C ALA A 195 -16.76 20.49 15.10
N ASP A 196 -16.21 21.69 15.24
CA ASP A 196 -15.92 22.58 14.12
C ASP A 196 -14.98 21.91 13.11
N ILE A 197 -13.87 21.31 13.55
CA ILE A 197 -12.92 20.62 12.65
C ILE A 197 -13.61 19.45 11.93
N ALA A 198 -14.37 18.64 12.66
CA ALA A 198 -15.11 17.54 12.06
C ALA A 198 -16.13 18.03 11.02
N GLN A 199 -16.87 19.11 11.33
CA GLN A 199 -17.85 19.68 10.42
C GLN A 199 -17.20 20.19 9.13
N ARG A 200 -16.02 20.82 9.19
CA ARG A 200 -15.27 21.26 7.99
C ARG A 200 -14.94 20.10 7.03
N TRP A 201 -14.60 18.93 7.56
CA TRP A 201 -14.38 17.73 6.73
C TRP A 201 -15.69 17.22 6.10
N LEU A 202 -16.80 17.27 6.83
CA LEU A 202 -18.12 16.90 6.30
C LEU A 202 -18.59 17.88 5.21
N ASP A 203 -18.42 19.17 5.46
CA ASP A 203 -18.82 20.24 4.54
C ASP A 203 -18.04 20.11 3.22
N GLU A 204 -16.72 19.92 3.28
CA GLU A 204 -15.90 19.67 2.10
C GLU A 204 -16.35 18.41 1.34
N GLY A 205 -16.62 17.31 2.04
CA GLY A 205 -17.12 16.08 1.43
C GLY A 205 -18.53 16.21 0.81
N SER A 206 -19.31 17.22 1.22
CA SER A 206 -20.66 17.50 0.72
C SER A 206 -20.68 18.46 -0.48
N LYS A 207 -19.56 19.10 -0.81
CA LYS A 207 -19.47 20.00 -1.95
C LYS A 207 -19.72 19.27 -3.27
N PRO A 208 -20.25 19.97 -4.29
CA PRO A 208 -20.60 19.33 -5.56
C PRO A 208 -19.35 18.76 -6.27
N PRO A 209 -19.49 17.62 -6.97
CA PRO A 209 -18.43 17.12 -7.83
C PRO A 209 -18.18 18.05 -9.02
N GLY A 210 -17.01 17.94 -9.65
CA GLY A 210 -16.68 18.66 -10.88
C GLY A 210 -16.10 20.07 -10.67
N ARG A 211 -15.74 20.43 -9.42
CA ARG A 211 -14.94 21.62 -9.15
C ARG A 211 -13.59 21.50 -9.85
N THR A 212 -13.05 22.64 -10.27
CA THR A 212 -11.68 22.67 -10.80
C THR A 212 -10.68 22.41 -9.66
N PRO A 213 -9.50 21.83 -9.94
CA PRO A 213 -8.49 21.62 -8.91
C PRO A 213 -8.12 22.89 -8.12
N GLN A 214 -8.15 24.06 -8.77
CA GLN A 214 -7.89 25.37 -8.14
C GLN A 214 -8.96 25.76 -7.13
N GLN A 215 -10.24 25.52 -7.45
CA GLN A 215 -11.34 25.78 -6.52
C GLN A 215 -11.27 24.84 -5.33
N GLU A 216 -11.01 23.54 -5.55
CA GLU A 216 -10.89 22.57 -4.45
C GLU A 216 -9.71 22.90 -3.53
N ALA A 217 -8.54 23.24 -4.08
CA ALA A 217 -7.39 23.64 -3.28
C ALA A 217 -7.67 24.92 -2.46
N ALA A 218 -8.36 25.90 -3.04
CA ALA A 218 -8.76 27.11 -2.33
C ALA A 218 -9.77 26.82 -1.20
N ASP A 219 -10.78 25.98 -1.46
CA ASP A 219 -11.77 25.55 -0.47
C ASP A 219 -11.12 24.84 0.72
N LEU A 220 -10.18 23.93 0.45
CA LEU A 220 -9.47 23.17 1.48
C LEU A 220 -8.66 24.06 2.44
N LEU A 221 -8.12 25.17 1.93
CA LEU A 221 -7.28 26.12 2.66
C LEU A 221 -8.06 27.34 3.18
N ASP A 222 -9.37 27.42 2.93
CA ASP A 222 -10.19 28.54 3.38
C ASP A 222 -10.25 28.64 4.91
N LYS A 223 -9.92 29.81 5.48
CA LYS A 223 -9.87 29.95 6.94
C LYS A 223 -11.25 29.79 7.59
N ALA A 224 -12.33 30.17 6.92
CA ALA A 224 -13.67 30.08 7.49
C ALA A 224 -14.21 28.63 7.48
N HIS A 225 -13.92 27.85 6.45
CA HIS A 225 -14.59 26.58 6.18
C HIS A 225 -13.66 25.40 5.83
N GLY A 226 -12.42 25.66 5.42
CA GLY A 226 -11.49 24.65 4.95
C GLY A 226 -10.97 23.74 6.06
N PRO A 227 -10.93 22.40 5.87
CA PRO A 227 -10.41 21.46 6.85
C PRO A 227 -8.88 21.48 7.00
N LEU A 228 -8.14 22.03 6.03
CA LEU A 228 -6.67 22.09 6.04
C LEU A 228 -6.12 23.49 6.35
N ALA A 229 -6.98 24.48 6.56
CA ALA A 229 -6.62 25.89 6.68
C ALA A 229 -5.71 26.23 7.87
N TYR A 230 -5.65 25.36 8.88
CA TYR A 230 -4.89 25.56 10.11
C TYR A 230 -3.68 24.64 10.26
N ILE A 231 -3.33 23.90 9.21
CA ILE A 231 -2.08 23.13 9.22
C ILE A 231 -0.91 24.10 9.21
N ASP A 232 -0.07 24.04 10.25
CA ASP A 232 1.09 24.91 10.44
C ASP A 232 2.28 24.04 10.86
N GLY A 233 3.44 24.26 10.24
CA GLY A 233 4.66 23.50 10.57
C GLY A 233 5.11 23.64 12.03
N ARG A 234 4.70 24.71 12.74
CA ARG A 234 4.94 24.88 14.18
C ARG A 234 4.11 23.94 15.06
N ASP A 235 3.13 23.24 14.48
CA ASP A 235 2.32 22.20 15.13
C ASP A 235 2.77 20.79 14.75
N LEU A 236 3.81 20.64 13.92
CA LEU A 236 4.33 19.34 13.48
C LEU A 236 4.81 18.49 14.66
N ILE A 237 4.11 17.39 14.95
CA ILE A 237 4.37 16.54 16.13
C ILE A 237 5.49 15.55 15.83
N ARG A 238 5.37 14.85 14.70
CA ARG A 238 6.24 13.74 14.34
C ARG A 238 6.25 13.49 12.84
N LEU A 239 7.29 12.77 12.43
CA LEU A 239 7.53 12.26 11.10
C LEU A 239 7.51 10.73 11.15
N GLU A 240 6.76 10.09 10.25
CA GLU A 240 6.66 8.62 10.19
C GLU A 240 7.17 8.16 8.81
N LEU A 241 8.25 7.38 8.79
CA LEU A 241 8.86 6.85 7.58
C LEU A 241 8.55 5.36 7.43
N ASN A 242 8.18 4.97 6.21
CA ASN A 242 8.08 3.59 5.78
C ASN A 242 8.88 3.44 4.49
N MET A 243 9.92 2.60 4.51
CA MET A 243 10.92 2.47 3.45
C MET A 243 11.11 1.01 3.09
N GLN A 244 10.93 0.63 1.82
CA GLN A 244 11.44 -0.67 1.35
C GLN A 244 12.99 -0.58 1.36
N ALA A 245 13.63 -1.22 2.34
CA ALA A 245 15.06 -1.11 2.57
C ALA A 245 15.87 -1.93 1.55
N TYR A 246 15.44 -3.15 1.30
CA TYR A 246 16.03 -4.03 0.28
C TYR A 246 14.99 -4.96 -0.33
N ARG A 247 15.37 -5.55 -1.46
CA ARG A 247 14.73 -6.71 -2.08
C ARG A 247 15.80 -7.67 -2.57
N LYS A 248 15.61 -8.97 -2.35
CA LYS A 248 16.39 -10.04 -2.98
C LYS A 248 15.73 -10.41 -4.31
N GLY A 249 16.53 -10.64 -5.35
CA GLY A 249 16.04 -11.23 -6.59
C GLY A 249 15.68 -12.71 -6.39
N ALA A 250 14.84 -13.30 -7.25
CA ALA A 250 14.47 -14.72 -7.13
C ALA A 250 15.69 -15.65 -7.07
N SER A 251 16.70 -15.39 -7.91
CA SER A 251 17.93 -16.17 -7.96
C SER A 251 18.78 -16.10 -6.68
N SER A 252 18.55 -15.12 -5.81
CA SER A 252 19.30 -14.91 -4.55
C SER A 252 18.45 -15.03 -3.30
N ASP A 253 17.15 -15.34 -3.43
CA ASP A 253 16.24 -15.52 -2.31
C ASP A 253 16.26 -16.98 -1.81
N ASP A 254 16.87 -17.18 -0.65
CA ASP A 254 16.98 -18.47 0.03
C ASP A 254 15.69 -18.90 0.75
N THR A 255 14.68 -18.03 0.81
CA THR A 255 13.40 -18.28 1.47
C THR A 255 12.33 -18.85 0.54
N ASP A 256 12.61 -18.96 -0.77
CA ASP A 256 11.72 -19.47 -1.83
C ASP A 256 10.43 -18.63 -2.00
N PHE A 257 10.46 -17.36 -1.60
CA PHE A 257 9.35 -16.41 -1.80
C PHE A 257 9.54 -15.56 -3.07
N GLY A 258 10.47 -15.90 -3.96
CA GLY A 258 10.75 -15.27 -5.26
C GLY A 258 11.26 -13.84 -5.25
N THR A 259 10.94 -13.05 -4.24
CA THR A 259 11.39 -11.66 -4.07
C THR A 259 11.25 -11.20 -2.62
N ALA A 260 11.94 -11.85 -1.69
CA ALA A 260 11.95 -11.38 -0.30
C ALA A 260 12.33 -9.88 -0.22
N ALA A 261 11.45 -9.06 0.34
CA ALA A 261 11.65 -7.64 0.54
C ALA A 261 11.38 -7.26 1.98
N ALA A 262 12.13 -6.28 2.49
CA ALA A 262 12.01 -5.80 3.86
C ALA A 262 11.70 -4.31 3.90
N TYR A 263 10.83 -3.94 4.83
CA TYR A 263 10.32 -2.59 4.99
C TYR A 263 10.68 -2.09 6.38
N LEU A 264 11.50 -1.05 6.39
CA LEU A 264 11.95 -0.36 7.58
C LEU A 264 10.97 0.74 7.95
N ILE A 265 10.41 0.65 9.16
CA ILE A 265 9.47 1.63 9.70
C ILE A 265 10.13 2.38 10.86
N ARG A 266 10.05 3.71 10.82
CA ARG A 266 10.59 4.62 11.83
C ARG A 266 9.63 5.76 12.13
N VAL A 267 9.61 6.19 13.39
CA VAL A 267 8.92 7.41 13.81
C VAL A 267 9.94 8.32 14.48
N PHE A 268 9.90 9.60 14.13
CA PHE A 268 10.71 10.64 14.74
C PHE A 268 9.81 11.72 15.32
N LYS A 269 9.99 12.05 16.60
CA LYS A 269 9.18 13.05 17.30
C LYS A 269 9.97 14.33 17.52
N TRP A 270 9.26 15.45 17.43
CA TRP A 270 9.82 16.76 17.74
C TRP A 270 10.17 16.87 19.23
N ASP A 271 11.44 17.16 19.53
CA ASP A 271 11.88 17.56 20.87
C ASP A 271 12.05 19.10 20.91
N PRO A 272 11.22 19.83 21.67
CA PRO A 272 11.29 21.29 21.73
C PRO A 272 12.52 21.82 22.49
N ARG A 273 13.15 21.01 23.35
CA ARG A 273 14.34 21.41 24.12
C ARG A 273 15.58 21.34 23.25
N LEU A 274 15.74 20.24 22.51
CA LEU A 274 16.88 20.04 21.60
C LEU A 274 16.65 20.69 20.23
N LYS A 275 15.40 21.02 19.89
CA LYS A 275 14.98 21.53 18.59
C LYS A 275 15.36 20.58 17.44
N LEU A 276 15.19 19.28 17.69
CA LEU A 276 15.51 18.19 16.77
C LEU A 276 14.35 17.19 16.71
N PHE A 277 14.25 16.47 15.60
CA PHE A 277 13.45 15.25 15.53
C PHE A 277 14.28 14.05 16.02
N LEU A 278 13.82 13.38 17.07
CA LEU A 278 14.50 12.22 17.67
C LEU A 278 13.73 10.93 17.39
N PRO A 279 14.41 9.77 17.25
CA PRO A 279 13.74 8.48 17.17
C PRO A 279 12.78 8.28 18.35
N GLU A 280 11.55 7.85 18.06
CA GLU A 280 10.48 7.59 19.03
C GLU A 280 10.12 6.11 19.04
N PHE A 281 9.54 5.65 20.14
CA PHE A 281 8.94 4.33 20.23
C PHE A 281 7.79 4.16 19.25
N LEU A 282 7.77 3.01 18.59
CA LEU A 282 6.68 2.59 17.72
C LEU A 282 5.56 2.04 18.60
N ARG A 283 4.38 2.65 18.49
CA ARG A 283 3.23 2.25 19.30
C ARG A 283 2.91 0.77 19.10
N ASP A 284 2.73 0.07 20.22
CA ASP A 284 2.36 -1.35 20.32
C ASP A 284 3.30 -2.33 19.59
N GLN A 285 4.41 -1.83 19.04
CA GLN A 285 5.45 -2.66 18.46
C GLN A 285 6.37 -3.16 19.57
N ILE A 286 6.18 -4.41 19.99
CA ILE A 286 7.04 -5.03 20.99
C ILE A 286 8.42 -5.32 20.40
N ASP A 287 9.46 -4.93 21.13
CA ASP A 287 10.82 -5.41 20.93
C ASP A 287 11.00 -6.73 21.70
N ARG A 288 10.90 -7.85 20.96
CA ARG A 288 11.06 -9.21 21.51
C ARG A 288 12.38 -9.37 22.27
N THR A 289 13.44 -8.69 21.84
CA THR A 289 14.77 -8.78 22.49
C THR A 289 14.81 -8.13 23.87
N LYS A 290 13.82 -7.29 24.22
CA LYS A 290 13.69 -6.65 25.53
C LYS A 290 12.93 -7.49 26.55
N VAL A 291 12.23 -8.54 26.11
CA VAL A 291 11.33 -9.35 26.95
C VAL A 291 11.66 -10.84 26.92
N LEU A 292 12.39 -11.32 25.91
CA LEU A 292 12.83 -12.72 25.80
C LEU A 292 14.32 -12.85 26.07
N CYS A 293 14.71 -13.89 26.82
CA CYS A 293 16.11 -14.20 27.03
C CYS A 293 16.70 -14.87 25.78
N SER A 294 17.98 -14.63 25.55
CA SER A 294 18.79 -15.22 24.49
C SER A 294 19.99 -15.95 25.09
N ALA A 295 20.61 -16.83 24.32
CA ALA A 295 21.81 -17.56 24.76
C ALA A 295 22.99 -16.64 25.12
N SER A 296 23.01 -15.40 24.61
CA SER A 296 24.05 -14.40 24.90
C SER A 296 23.78 -13.53 26.13
N ASP A 297 22.61 -13.65 26.78
CA ASP A 297 22.30 -12.83 27.95
C ASP A 297 22.97 -13.36 29.22
N THR A 298 23.49 -12.46 30.04
CA THR A 298 23.86 -12.79 31.43
C THR A 298 22.59 -13.05 32.25
N GLU A 299 22.74 -13.74 33.38
CA GLU A 299 21.63 -14.00 34.31
C GLU A 299 20.89 -12.71 34.72
N THR A 300 21.64 -11.65 35.05
CA THR A 300 21.07 -10.34 35.39
C THR A 300 20.28 -9.72 34.25
N VAL A 301 20.79 -9.78 33.02
CA VAL A 301 20.10 -9.25 31.84
C VAL A 301 18.82 -10.05 31.57
N CYS A 302 18.90 -11.38 31.62
CA CYS A 302 17.74 -12.25 31.44
C CYS A 302 16.67 -12.00 32.52
N ALA A 303 17.06 -11.85 33.79
CA ALA A 303 16.14 -11.54 34.89
C ALA A 303 15.37 -10.22 34.66
N GLU A 304 16.05 -9.18 34.20
CA GLU A 304 15.40 -7.91 33.85
C GLU A 304 14.46 -8.02 32.64
N LYS A 305 14.83 -8.79 31.62
CA LYS A 305 13.92 -9.08 30.48
C LYS A 305 12.68 -9.84 30.92
N GLN A 306 12.84 -10.86 31.76
CA GLN A 306 11.72 -11.61 32.35
C GLN A 306 10.81 -10.72 33.20
N LYS A 307 11.38 -9.77 33.96
CA LYS A 307 10.60 -8.78 34.72
C LYS A 307 9.78 -7.89 33.80
N ARG A 308 10.35 -7.42 32.68
CA ARG A 308 9.64 -6.66 31.65
C ARG A 308 8.54 -7.49 30.99
N ARG A 309 8.80 -8.74 30.62
CA ARG A 309 7.78 -9.69 30.11
C ARG A 309 6.63 -9.84 31.10
N LYS A 310 6.92 -10.13 32.38
CA LYS A 310 5.90 -10.25 33.44
C LYS A 310 5.07 -8.98 33.59
N ARG A 311 5.69 -7.80 33.52
CA ARG A 311 4.99 -6.50 33.56
C ARG A 311 4.07 -6.32 32.34
N LEU A 312 4.56 -6.65 31.14
CA LEU A 312 3.78 -6.60 29.91
C LEU A 312 2.58 -7.57 29.96
N VAL A 313 2.82 -8.84 30.25
CA VAL A 313 1.74 -9.85 30.33
C VAL A 313 0.70 -9.44 31.36
N ARG A 314 1.11 -9.01 32.56
CA ARG A 314 0.16 -8.52 33.58
C ARG A 314 -0.70 -7.37 33.07
N HIS A 315 -0.13 -6.44 32.31
CA HIS A 315 -0.89 -5.35 31.72
C HIS A 315 -1.88 -5.86 30.67
N LEU A 316 -1.41 -6.70 29.73
CA LEU A 316 -2.28 -7.31 28.72
C LEU A 316 -3.40 -8.11 29.35
N SER A 317 -3.18 -8.77 30.50
CA SER A 317 -4.17 -9.56 31.23
C SER A 317 -5.22 -8.76 32.00
N ARG A 318 -5.12 -7.43 32.09
CA ARG A 318 -6.12 -6.62 32.79
C ARG A 318 -7.45 -6.60 32.01
N PRO A 319 -8.62 -6.70 32.67
CA PRO A 319 -9.91 -6.68 31.98
C PRO A 319 -10.14 -5.44 31.09
N ASP A 320 -9.74 -4.25 31.54
CA ASP A 320 -9.87 -3.01 30.77
C ASP A 320 -8.95 -2.96 29.53
N VAL A 321 -7.75 -3.54 29.65
CA VAL A 321 -6.80 -3.66 28.54
C VAL A 321 -7.25 -4.73 27.54
N MET A 322 -7.76 -5.86 28.03
CA MET A 322 -8.40 -6.90 27.19
C MET A 322 -9.56 -6.32 26.37
N ALA A 323 -10.38 -5.44 26.97
CA ALA A 323 -11.43 -4.72 26.27
C ALA A 323 -10.91 -3.70 25.25
N SER A 324 -9.69 -3.17 25.44
CA SER A 324 -9.03 -2.29 24.46
C SER A 324 -8.46 -3.10 23.28
N ILE A 325 -7.90 -4.28 23.55
CA ILE A 325 -7.38 -5.21 22.54
C ILE A 325 -8.50 -5.72 21.63
N ASP A 326 -9.64 -6.08 22.21
CA ASP A 326 -10.85 -6.46 21.45
C ASP A 326 -11.23 -5.41 20.41
N LYS A 327 -11.22 -4.14 20.82
CA LYS A 327 -11.57 -2.99 19.97
C LYS A 327 -10.45 -2.54 19.04
N GLY A 328 -9.25 -3.13 19.15
CA GLY A 328 -8.07 -2.71 18.40
C GLY A 328 -7.61 -1.28 18.73
N THR A 329 -7.74 -0.89 20.01
CA THR A 329 -7.32 0.40 20.56
C THR A 329 -6.34 0.24 21.72
N LEU A 330 -5.53 -0.82 21.68
CA LEU A 330 -4.45 -1.05 22.65
C LEU A 330 -3.52 0.17 22.69
N GLU A 331 -2.94 0.40 23.87
CA GLU A 331 -1.82 1.32 24.04
C GLU A 331 -0.90 0.75 25.13
N VAL A 332 0.20 0.14 24.71
CA VAL A 332 1.24 -0.36 25.62
C VAL A 332 2.04 0.83 26.16
N PRO A 333 2.18 0.98 27.49
CA PRO A 333 2.89 2.11 28.07
C PRO A 333 4.38 2.13 27.71
N TYR A 334 4.89 3.29 27.28
CA TYR A 334 6.29 3.44 26.85
C TYR A 334 7.29 3.18 27.99
N ASP A 335 6.92 3.50 29.23
CA ASP A 335 7.76 3.37 30.43
C ASP A 335 7.96 1.90 30.85
N PHE A 336 7.35 0.95 30.14
CA PHE A 336 7.60 -0.48 30.31
C PHE A 336 8.97 -0.89 29.76
N GLY A 337 9.55 -0.08 28.86
CA GLY A 337 10.84 -0.38 28.23
C GLY A 337 10.78 -1.62 27.34
N VAL A 338 9.61 -1.89 26.75
CA VAL A 338 9.34 -3.06 25.88
C VAL A 338 9.07 -2.69 24.42
N LEU A 339 8.87 -1.41 24.13
CA LEU A 339 8.57 -0.94 22.77
C LEU A 339 9.85 -0.82 21.94
N ALA A 340 9.76 -1.19 20.67
CA ALA A 340 10.81 -0.99 19.70
C ALA A 340 10.78 0.45 19.18
N THR A 341 11.93 0.99 18.79
CA THR A 341 11.99 2.24 18.00
C THR A 341 12.03 1.94 16.49
N ARG A 342 12.30 0.69 16.11
CA ARG A 342 12.45 0.18 14.73
C ARG A 342 11.47 -0.96 14.53
N ALA A 343 10.84 -1.03 13.36
CA ALA A 343 10.15 -2.22 12.91
C ALA A 343 10.67 -2.61 11.53
N LEU A 344 10.80 -3.91 11.31
CA LEU A 344 11.15 -4.49 10.03
C LEU A 344 10.05 -5.46 9.62
N SER A 345 9.29 -5.12 8.58
CA SER A 345 8.24 -5.97 8.05
C SER A 345 8.72 -6.66 6.77
N ILE A 346 8.40 -7.94 6.60
CA ILE A 346 8.89 -8.77 5.48
C ILE A 346 7.74 -9.17 4.57
N SER A 347 7.98 -9.18 3.25
CA SER A 347 7.06 -9.66 2.22
C SER A 347 7.79 -10.58 1.23
N PRO A 348 7.09 -11.35 0.38
CA PRO A 348 5.64 -11.65 0.38
C PRO A 348 5.14 -12.47 1.59
N GLY A 349 3.82 -12.65 1.66
CA GLY A 349 3.16 -13.52 2.65
C GLY A 349 2.99 -12.89 4.05
N GLY A 350 2.76 -11.57 4.12
CA GLY A 350 2.78 -10.77 5.34
C GLY A 350 2.25 -11.45 6.60
N LEU A 351 1.00 -11.91 6.57
CA LEU A 351 0.31 -12.56 7.68
C LEU A 351 0.92 -13.92 8.08
N GLN A 352 1.50 -14.65 7.12
CA GLN A 352 2.06 -15.98 7.31
C GLN A 352 3.52 -15.95 7.80
N ARG A 353 4.18 -14.78 7.81
CA ARG A 353 5.57 -14.62 8.26
C ARG A 353 5.64 -14.37 9.76
N SER A 354 6.39 -15.19 10.49
CA SER A 354 6.60 -14.99 11.92
C SER A 354 7.31 -13.66 12.22
N ALA A 355 8.19 -13.19 11.33
CA ALA A 355 8.86 -11.88 11.45
C ALA A 355 7.89 -10.70 11.58
N ASN A 356 6.67 -10.83 11.05
CA ASN A 356 5.63 -9.79 11.12
C ASN A 356 4.74 -9.91 12.36
N GLN A 357 4.96 -10.91 13.22
CA GLN A 357 4.11 -11.23 14.37
C GLN A 357 4.87 -11.05 15.70
N PRO A 358 4.89 -9.85 16.32
CA PRO A 358 5.61 -9.66 17.59
C PRO A 358 5.17 -10.61 18.70
N TYR A 359 3.90 -11.00 18.69
CA TYR A 359 3.28 -11.97 19.60
C TYR A 359 3.11 -13.35 18.94
N TRP A 360 4.05 -13.73 18.06
CA TRP A 360 4.09 -15.04 17.40
C TRP A 360 3.92 -16.17 18.40
N LYS A 361 3.04 -17.13 18.06
CA LYS A 361 2.90 -18.40 18.77
C LYS A 361 4.13 -19.25 18.45
N ALA A 362 5.11 -19.22 19.35
CA ALA A 362 6.39 -19.83 19.09
C ALA A 362 6.34 -21.36 19.24
N LEU A 363 7.35 -22.03 18.70
CA LEU A 363 7.50 -23.48 18.84
C LEU A 363 7.90 -23.90 20.26
N THR A 364 8.52 -22.98 21.01
CA THR A 364 8.99 -23.21 22.39
C THR A 364 8.49 -22.10 23.33
N PRO A 365 8.15 -22.42 24.60
CA PRO A 365 7.70 -21.41 25.57
C PRO A 365 8.73 -20.29 25.82
N SER A 366 10.02 -20.58 25.68
CA SER A 366 11.11 -19.59 25.84
C SER A 366 11.09 -18.47 24.80
N GLU A 367 10.44 -18.70 23.66
CA GLU A 367 10.34 -17.74 22.56
C GLU A 367 8.99 -17.01 22.52
N GLU A 368 8.10 -17.27 23.49
CA GLU A 368 6.78 -16.64 23.55
C GLU A 368 6.77 -15.39 24.44
N VAL A 369 6.38 -14.25 23.85
CA VAL A 369 6.11 -13.02 24.60
C VAL A 369 4.94 -13.22 25.57
N ILE A 370 3.91 -13.93 25.12
CA ILE A 370 2.74 -14.35 25.89
C ILE A 370 2.26 -15.70 25.34
N SER A 371 1.95 -16.65 26.21
CA SER A 371 1.51 -17.99 25.80
C SER A 371 0.02 -18.07 25.50
N ASP A 372 -0.42 -19.16 24.85
CA ASP A 372 -1.84 -19.46 24.66
C ASP A 372 -2.58 -19.59 26.00
N ASP A 373 -1.96 -20.21 27.01
CA ASP A 373 -2.54 -20.39 28.35
C ASP A 373 -2.68 -19.06 29.10
N GLU A 374 -1.68 -18.17 29.02
CA GLU A 374 -1.74 -16.83 29.61
C GLU A 374 -2.88 -16.01 28.98
N ILE A 375 -3.09 -16.14 27.67
CA ILE A 375 -4.21 -15.47 26.98
C ILE A 375 -5.55 -16.10 27.37
N ALA A 376 -5.66 -17.43 27.38
CA ALA A 376 -6.88 -18.12 27.75
C ALA A 376 -7.32 -17.75 29.18
N ALA A 377 -6.38 -17.76 30.13
CA ALA A 377 -6.62 -17.37 31.51
C ALA A 377 -7.06 -15.90 31.63
N ALA A 378 -6.41 -14.99 30.90
CA ALA A 378 -6.78 -13.58 30.89
C ALA A 378 -8.16 -13.34 30.27
N MET A 379 -8.50 -14.03 29.18
CA MET A 379 -9.83 -13.96 28.57
C MET A 379 -10.92 -14.48 29.52
N ALA A 380 -10.65 -15.58 30.24
CA ALA A 380 -11.57 -16.11 31.25
C ALA A 380 -11.78 -15.11 32.41
N SER A 381 -10.69 -14.51 32.91
CA SER A 381 -10.74 -13.49 33.96
C SER A 381 -11.50 -12.24 33.50
N ALA A 382 -11.24 -11.76 32.28
CA ALA A 382 -11.96 -10.62 31.71
C ALA A 382 -13.47 -10.88 31.57
N ARG A 383 -13.87 -12.08 31.13
CA ARG A 383 -15.28 -12.49 31.08
C ARG A 383 -15.92 -12.52 32.46
N ALA A 384 -15.23 -13.09 33.46
CA ALA A 384 -15.70 -13.09 34.85
C ALA A 384 -15.83 -11.67 35.42
N ALA A 385 -15.01 -10.72 34.96
CA ALA A 385 -15.08 -9.30 35.28
C ALA A 385 -16.12 -8.51 34.44
N GLY A 386 -16.91 -9.18 33.59
CA GLY A 386 -17.99 -8.57 32.81
C GLY A 386 -17.58 -7.97 31.46
N VAL A 387 -16.38 -8.25 30.96
CA VAL A 387 -15.95 -7.80 29.63
C VAL A 387 -16.73 -8.54 28.54
N ALA A 388 -17.53 -7.80 27.78
CA ALA A 388 -18.22 -8.29 26.60
C ALA A 388 -17.35 -8.09 25.34
N PHE A 389 -16.71 -9.16 24.88
CA PHE A 389 -15.92 -9.15 23.66
C PHE A 389 -16.81 -9.04 22.41
N SER A 390 -16.50 -8.09 21.54
CA SER A 390 -17.22 -7.83 20.28
C SER A 390 -16.49 -8.40 19.06
N PHE A 391 -15.17 -8.55 19.13
CA PHE A 391 -14.32 -8.95 18.00
C PHE A 391 -13.48 -10.18 18.30
N VAL A 392 -13.37 -10.59 19.55
CA VAL A 392 -12.54 -11.73 19.96
C VAL A 392 -13.37 -12.85 20.58
N LYS A 393 -13.22 -14.07 20.05
CA LYS A 393 -13.82 -15.28 20.65
C LYS A 393 -12.77 -16.22 21.23
N SER A 394 -11.68 -16.42 20.49
CA SER A 394 -10.63 -17.40 20.78
C SER A 394 -9.27 -16.77 21.11
N VAL A 395 -8.33 -17.60 21.56
CA VAL A 395 -6.92 -17.24 21.76
C VAL A 395 -6.28 -16.75 20.46
N GLU A 396 -6.65 -17.35 19.32
CA GLU A 396 -6.16 -16.96 17.99
C GLU A 396 -6.68 -15.56 17.59
N ASP A 397 -7.97 -15.28 17.81
CA ASP A 397 -8.53 -13.95 17.55
C ASP A 397 -7.83 -12.88 18.39
N PHE A 398 -7.54 -13.20 19.66
CA PHE A 398 -6.82 -12.32 20.56
C PHE A 398 -5.39 -12.06 20.09
N ARG A 399 -4.66 -13.11 19.67
CA ARG A 399 -3.30 -12.98 19.10
C ARG A 399 -3.29 -12.09 17.88
N THR A 400 -4.26 -12.32 17.00
CA THR A 400 -4.39 -11.61 15.74
C THR A 400 -4.59 -10.13 16.02
N ARG A 401 -5.46 -9.78 16.98
CA ARG A 401 -5.62 -8.38 17.43
C ARG A 401 -4.32 -7.78 17.97
N LEU A 402 -3.58 -8.50 18.82
CA LEU A 402 -2.29 -8.02 19.32
C LEU A 402 -1.30 -7.74 18.18
N ASN A 403 -1.14 -8.68 17.26
CA ASN A 403 -0.24 -8.52 16.12
C ASN A 403 -0.68 -7.38 15.21
N GLU A 404 -1.97 -7.25 14.87
CA GLU A 404 -2.47 -6.17 14.00
C GLU A 404 -2.40 -4.77 14.64
N THR A 405 -2.33 -4.66 15.98
CA THR A 405 -2.05 -3.36 16.63
C THR A 405 -0.60 -2.91 16.48
N SER A 406 0.32 -3.84 16.17
CA SER A 406 1.74 -3.53 15.94
C SER A 406 1.99 -2.99 14.52
N CYS A 407 3.09 -2.27 14.35
CA CYS A 407 3.50 -1.76 13.04
C CYS A 407 3.74 -2.90 12.04
N THR A 408 4.49 -3.95 12.42
CA THR A 408 4.79 -5.07 11.50
C THR A 408 3.58 -5.91 11.14
N GLY A 409 2.63 -6.11 12.06
CA GLY A 409 1.46 -6.97 11.80
C GLY A 409 0.40 -6.30 10.92
N CYS A 410 0.20 -4.98 11.04
CA CYS A 410 -0.68 -4.24 10.14
C CYS A 410 -0.07 -4.06 8.74
N HIS A 411 1.23 -3.77 8.67
CA HIS A 411 1.90 -3.25 7.48
C HIS A 411 1.69 -4.06 6.19
N GLN A 412 1.78 -5.39 6.21
CA GLN A 412 1.65 -6.23 5.00
C GLN A 412 0.25 -6.79 4.77
N THR A 413 -0.74 -6.35 5.54
CA THR A 413 -2.08 -6.95 5.53
C THR A 413 -3.04 -6.05 4.75
N ARG A 414 -3.56 -6.51 3.60
CA ARG A 414 -4.41 -5.68 2.69
C ARG A 414 -3.79 -4.30 2.35
N ALA A 415 -2.46 -4.22 2.37
CA ALA A 415 -1.69 -3.05 1.98
C ALA A 415 -1.20 -3.20 0.55
N ILE A 416 -0.68 -2.13 -0.05
CA ILE A 416 -0.02 -2.19 -1.35
C ILE A 416 1.49 -2.19 -1.10
N ALA A 417 2.12 -3.37 -1.15
CA ALA A 417 3.56 -3.52 -0.81
C ALA A 417 3.92 -2.82 0.51
N GLY A 418 3.13 -3.04 1.57
CA GLY A 418 3.37 -2.37 2.84
C GLY A 418 2.69 -1.00 3.03
N PHE A 419 2.19 -0.39 1.96
CA PHE A 419 1.63 0.97 1.99
C PHE A 419 0.09 0.94 1.91
N HIS A 420 -0.59 1.47 2.92
CA HIS A 420 -2.04 1.66 2.85
C HIS A 420 -2.46 2.88 2.01
N PHE A 421 -1.54 3.83 1.80
CA PHE A 421 -1.77 5.02 1.00
C PHE A 421 -0.49 5.42 0.24
N PRO A 422 -0.18 4.75 -0.89
CA PRO A 422 0.98 5.10 -1.73
C PRO A 422 0.79 6.39 -2.55
N GLY A 423 -0.45 6.89 -2.65
CA GLY A 423 -0.77 8.05 -3.48
C GLY A 423 -0.92 7.72 -4.96
N ALA A 424 -1.81 8.44 -5.65
CA ALA A 424 -1.96 8.34 -7.09
C ALA A 424 -0.86 9.16 -7.79
N ASP A 425 -0.47 8.71 -8.98
CA ASP A 425 0.44 9.43 -9.85
C ASP A 425 -0.34 10.43 -10.73
N ARG A 426 0.36 11.48 -11.15
CA ARG A 426 -0.26 12.56 -11.93
C ARG A 426 -0.54 12.10 -13.37
N PRO A 427 -1.52 12.70 -14.08
CA PRO A 427 -1.88 12.28 -15.44
C PRO A 427 -0.72 12.29 -16.46
N GLU A 428 0.28 13.16 -16.28
CA GLU A 428 1.47 13.23 -17.13
C GLU A 428 2.48 12.09 -16.89
N THR A 429 2.31 11.32 -15.81
CA THR A 429 3.15 10.15 -15.53
C THR A 429 2.84 9.07 -16.56
N PRO A 430 3.85 8.48 -17.24
CA PRO A 430 3.60 7.41 -18.20
C PRO A 430 2.77 6.29 -17.58
N ALA A 431 1.64 5.97 -18.21
CA ALA A 431 0.62 5.09 -17.63
C ALA A 431 1.16 3.71 -17.19
N VAL A 432 2.10 3.18 -17.97
CA VAL A 432 2.83 1.92 -17.72
C VAL A 432 3.57 1.87 -16.38
N ASN A 433 3.74 3.01 -15.69
CA ASN A 433 4.43 3.14 -14.40
C ASN A 433 3.68 4.09 -13.45
N ALA A 434 2.38 4.33 -13.66
CA ALA A 434 1.61 5.29 -12.89
C ALA A 434 0.61 4.58 -11.96
N VAL A 435 0.66 4.86 -10.66
CA VAL A 435 -0.34 4.40 -9.69
C VAL A 435 -1.68 5.10 -9.96
N LEU A 436 -2.74 4.32 -10.17
CA LEU A 436 -4.09 4.88 -10.38
C LEU A 436 -4.77 5.17 -9.04
N LEU A 437 -4.77 4.19 -8.13
CA LEU A 437 -5.51 4.30 -6.87
C LEU A 437 -4.60 4.77 -5.72
N PRO A 438 -4.94 5.87 -5.03
CA PRO A 438 -4.10 6.41 -3.96
C PRO A 438 -4.07 5.57 -2.68
N GLY A 439 -5.06 4.71 -2.47
CA GLY A 439 -5.22 3.91 -1.26
C GLY A 439 -5.34 2.41 -1.53
N SER A 440 -5.01 1.61 -0.51
CA SER A 440 -5.18 0.15 -0.54
C SER A 440 -6.65 -0.26 -0.34
N PRO A 441 -7.00 -1.54 -0.57
CA PRO A 441 -8.36 -2.03 -0.33
C PRO A 441 -8.81 -1.79 1.12
N GLN A 442 -7.93 -2.03 2.09
CA GLN A 442 -8.23 -1.75 3.49
C GLN A 442 -8.47 -0.25 3.74
N PHE A 443 -7.72 0.62 3.08
CA PHE A 443 -7.94 2.07 3.21
C PHE A 443 -9.35 2.47 2.73
N TYR A 444 -9.79 2.00 1.57
CA TYR A 444 -11.13 2.32 1.05
C TYR A 444 -12.24 1.70 1.89
N GLY A 445 -12.08 0.44 2.30
CA GLY A 445 -13.07 -0.25 3.13
C GLY A 445 -13.22 0.33 4.54
N ASP A 446 -12.23 1.08 5.04
CA ASP A 446 -12.28 1.77 6.32
C ASP A 446 -12.98 3.15 6.25
N GLN A 447 -13.24 3.70 5.05
CA GLN A 447 -13.83 5.05 4.92
C GLN A 447 -15.21 5.19 5.56
N PRO A 448 -16.15 4.22 5.46
CA PRO A 448 -17.42 4.31 6.18
C PRO A 448 -17.25 4.48 7.70
N ARG A 449 -16.26 3.81 8.30
CA ARG A 449 -15.94 3.94 9.73
C ARG A 449 -15.44 5.35 10.06
N ARG A 450 -14.53 5.89 9.25
CA ARG A 450 -13.98 7.24 9.45
C ARG A 450 -15.06 8.30 9.28
N GLN A 451 -15.92 8.14 8.28
CA GLN A 451 -17.05 9.02 8.04
C GLN A 451 -18.02 9.02 9.25
N GLU A 452 -18.31 7.84 9.82
CA GLU A 452 -19.13 7.71 11.02
C GLU A 452 -18.50 8.44 12.22
N ILE A 453 -17.20 8.30 12.43
CA ILE A 453 -16.45 8.98 13.50
C ILE A 453 -16.54 10.50 13.35
N VAL A 454 -16.20 11.03 12.17
CA VAL A 454 -16.26 12.48 11.92
C VAL A 454 -17.69 13.01 12.08
N THR A 455 -18.70 12.28 11.59
CA THR A 455 -20.12 12.63 11.78
C THR A 455 -20.51 12.69 13.25
N ARG A 456 -20.07 11.73 14.07
CA ARG A 456 -20.35 11.72 15.52
C ARG A 456 -19.65 12.87 16.23
N MET A 457 -18.44 13.23 15.81
CA MET A 457 -17.68 14.34 16.40
C MET A 457 -18.30 15.70 16.08
N ALA A 458 -18.73 15.93 14.84
CA ALA A 458 -19.37 17.19 14.43
C ALA A 458 -20.64 17.50 15.25
N LYS A 459 -21.32 16.46 15.76
CA LYS A 459 -22.53 16.59 16.58
C LYS A 459 -22.24 16.77 18.09
N ARG A 460 -20.98 16.72 18.54
CA ARG A 460 -20.61 16.71 19.97
C ARG A 460 -19.69 17.87 20.31
N LEU A 461 -20.16 18.77 21.18
CA LEU A 461 -19.39 19.96 21.56
C LEU A 461 -18.05 19.64 22.27
N ARG A 462 -17.97 18.69 23.23
CA ARG A 462 -16.72 18.45 24.01
C ARG A 462 -16.50 17.06 24.61
N ARG A 463 -16.75 15.96 23.88
CA ARG A 463 -16.47 14.61 24.42
C ARG A 463 -15.73 13.73 23.43
N ARG A 464 -14.63 13.13 23.90
CA ARG A 464 -14.00 11.97 23.26
C ARG A 464 -15.08 10.94 22.93
N LEU A 465 -14.96 10.33 21.75
CA LEU A 465 -15.75 9.15 21.45
C LEU A 465 -15.40 8.02 22.43
N SER A 466 -16.37 7.17 22.74
CA SER A 466 -16.09 5.96 23.51
C SER A 466 -15.17 5.04 22.70
N GLU A 467 -14.40 4.17 23.35
CA GLU A 467 -13.55 3.22 22.64
C GLU A 467 -14.34 2.30 21.71
N TYR A 468 -15.60 2.00 22.02
CA TYR A 468 -16.46 1.20 21.14
C TYR A 468 -16.78 1.94 19.83
N GLU A 469 -16.96 3.27 19.91
CA GLU A 469 -17.13 4.12 18.73
C GLU A 469 -15.82 4.28 17.94
N LEU A 470 -14.67 4.19 18.61
CA LEU A 470 -13.33 4.25 18.01
C LEU A 470 -12.79 2.89 17.57
N ALA A 471 -13.52 1.80 17.84
CA ALA A 471 -13.07 0.45 17.54
C ALA A 471 -12.61 0.34 16.08
N THR A 472 -11.54 -0.40 15.84
CA THR A 472 -10.93 -0.56 14.52
C THR A 472 -11.30 -1.92 13.93
N SER A 473 -11.42 -1.99 12.59
CA SER A 473 -11.58 -3.28 11.93
C SER A 473 -10.31 -4.11 12.11
N TYR A 474 -10.35 -5.38 11.71
CA TYR A 474 -9.11 -6.08 11.43
C TYR A 474 -8.42 -5.45 10.21
N SER A 475 -7.10 -5.58 10.11
CA SER A 475 -6.35 -5.06 8.96
C SER A 475 -6.66 -5.84 7.69
N ALA A 476 -6.96 -7.14 7.81
CA ALA A 476 -7.27 -8.02 6.68
C ALA A 476 -8.66 -7.79 6.05
N ARG A 477 -9.58 -7.13 6.76
CA ARG A 477 -10.95 -6.93 6.28
C ARG A 477 -11.68 -5.78 6.99
N PRO A 478 -12.50 -5.00 6.27
CA PRO A 478 -13.39 -4.02 6.88
C PRO A 478 -14.37 -4.64 7.89
N MET A 479 -14.95 -3.82 8.77
CA MET A 479 -15.94 -4.32 9.74
C MET A 479 -17.20 -4.83 9.03
N ASN A 480 -17.65 -6.02 9.40
CA ASN A 480 -18.86 -6.63 8.85
C ASN A 480 -20.13 -5.76 9.00
N ARG A 481 -20.20 -4.88 10.01
CA ARG A 481 -21.33 -3.94 10.16
C ARG A 481 -21.49 -2.96 8.99
N PHE A 482 -20.44 -2.76 8.19
CA PHE A 482 -20.47 -1.93 6.99
C PHE A 482 -20.68 -2.75 5.70
N ALA A 483 -21.01 -4.04 5.80
CA ALA A 483 -21.23 -4.89 4.63
C ALA A 483 -22.31 -4.32 3.70
N GLU A 484 -23.41 -3.79 4.26
CA GLU A 484 -24.46 -3.13 3.46
C GLU A 484 -23.96 -1.85 2.78
N ASN A 485 -23.19 -1.00 3.47
CA ASN A 485 -22.59 0.20 2.86
C ASN A 485 -21.62 -0.13 1.71
N LEU A 486 -21.05 -1.34 1.74
CA LEU A 486 -20.03 -1.81 0.81
C LEU A 486 -20.57 -2.88 -0.15
N ARG A 487 -21.90 -3.11 -0.19
CA ARG A 487 -22.53 -4.21 -0.93
C ARG A 487 -22.20 -4.19 -2.42
N ASP A 488 -22.14 -3.00 -3.02
CA ASP A 488 -21.83 -2.83 -4.45
C ASP A 488 -20.31 -2.77 -4.75
N THR A 489 -19.47 -3.13 -3.78
CA THR A 489 -18.00 -3.19 -3.92
C THR A 489 -17.52 -4.62 -3.65
N GLN A 490 -16.25 -4.92 -3.89
CA GLN A 490 -15.59 -6.20 -3.56
C GLN A 490 -14.73 -6.14 -2.29
N LEU A 491 -14.88 -5.09 -1.48
CA LEU A 491 -14.09 -4.87 -0.28
C LEU A 491 -14.43 -5.83 0.87
N VAL A 492 -15.65 -6.35 0.90
CA VAL A 492 -16.14 -7.31 1.90
C VAL A 492 -16.61 -8.58 1.19
N GLY A 493 -15.88 -9.68 1.38
CA GLY A 493 -16.23 -10.99 0.80
C GLY A 493 -16.18 -11.07 -0.74
N GLY A 494 -15.66 -10.04 -1.41
CA GLY A 494 -15.39 -10.06 -2.84
C GLY A 494 -14.07 -10.72 -3.19
N TRP A 495 -13.81 -10.84 -4.48
CA TRP A 495 -12.62 -11.44 -5.08
C TRP A 495 -11.33 -10.87 -4.49
N GLY A 496 -10.36 -11.74 -4.22
CA GLY A 496 -9.07 -11.36 -3.64
C GLY A 496 -9.13 -10.95 -2.16
N GLY A 497 -10.29 -10.92 -1.53
CA GLY A 497 -10.44 -10.55 -0.12
C GLY A 497 -10.22 -11.68 0.86
N ALA A 498 -9.78 -11.33 2.08
CA ALA A 498 -9.61 -12.29 3.16
C ALA A 498 -10.95 -12.91 3.62
N CYS A 499 -10.90 -14.21 3.87
CA CYS A 499 -12.00 -15.01 4.41
C CYS A 499 -11.47 -15.97 5.48
N ILE A 500 -12.37 -16.50 6.30
CA ILE A 500 -12.07 -17.58 7.23
C ILE A 500 -12.57 -18.90 6.63
N MET A 501 -11.73 -19.92 6.69
CA MET A 501 -12.07 -21.26 6.22
C MET A 501 -13.35 -21.76 6.93
N PRO A 502 -14.32 -22.36 6.21
CA PRO A 502 -15.63 -22.70 6.79
C PRO A 502 -15.56 -23.52 8.08
N ALA A 503 -14.61 -24.45 8.18
CA ALA A 503 -14.40 -25.29 9.36
C ALA A 503 -14.01 -24.50 10.63
N ALA A 504 -13.42 -23.32 10.48
CA ALA A 504 -12.96 -22.48 11.59
C ALA A 504 -14.00 -21.44 12.06
N LEU A 505 -15.02 -21.14 11.24
CA LEU A 505 -16.04 -20.12 11.53
C LEU A 505 -16.70 -20.29 12.92
N PRO A 506 -17.05 -21.50 13.40
CA PRO A 506 -17.67 -21.67 14.72
C PRO A 506 -16.78 -21.22 15.89
N ALA A 507 -15.46 -21.20 15.71
CA ALA A 507 -14.48 -20.94 16.77
C ALA A 507 -14.03 -19.47 16.86
N THR A 508 -14.44 -18.60 15.92
CA THR A 508 -13.95 -17.21 15.82
C THR A 508 -15.07 -16.16 15.83
N GLN A 509 -14.78 -14.90 16.16
CA GLN A 509 -15.66 -13.77 15.81
C GLN A 509 -15.41 -13.23 14.39
N ARG A 510 -14.32 -13.63 13.74
CA ARG A 510 -13.99 -13.29 12.35
C ARG A 510 -14.90 -14.07 11.40
N GLN A 511 -16.18 -13.69 11.36
CA GLN A 511 -17.20 -14.27 10.47
C GLN A 511 -17.01 -13.77 9.03
N TRP A 512 -15.84 -14.04 8.46
CA TRP A 512 -15.41 -13.52 7.18
C TRP A 512 -15.72 -14.54 6.09
N MET A 513 -16.91 -14.42 5.52
CA MET A 513 -17.34 -15.27 4.41
C MET A 513 -17.07 -14.61 3.05
N CYS A 514 -16.94 -15.42 2.02
CA CYS A 514 -16.98 -14.98 0.63
C CYS A 514 -18.43 -14.84 0.17
N ARG A 515 -18.67 -13.98 -0.82
CA ARG A 515 -20.00 -13.81 -1.43
C ARG A 515 -20.27 -14.91 -2.45
N GLU A 516 -21.01 -15.92 -2.02
CA GLU A 516 -21.41 -17.06 -2.84
C GLU A 516 -22.27 -16.63 -4.03
N GLU A 517 -23.04 -15.54 -3.91
CA GLU A 517 -23.82 -14.95 -5.00
C GLU A 517 -22.95 -14.40 -6.14
N LEU A 518 -21.66 -14.19 -5.90
CA LEU A 518 -20.66 -13.87 -6.93
C LEU A 518 -19.89 -15.11 -7.41
N GLY A 519 -20.31 -16.31 -7.01
CA GLY A 519 -19.63 -17.57 -7.33
C GLY A 519 -18.30 -17.75 -6.59
N LEU A 520 -18.07 -17.05 -5.47
CA LEU A 520 -16.81 -17.08 -4.75
C LEU A 520 -16.81 -18.09 -3.60
N THR A 521 -15.65 -18.71 -3.35
CA THR A 521 -15.38 -19.61 -2.23
C THR A 521 -14.10 -19.21 -1.51
N CYS A 522 -13.97 -19.62 -0.25
CA CYS A 522 -12.78 -19.36 0.55
C CYS A 522 -11.71 -20.43 0.30
N THR A 523 -10.52 -20.00 -0.13
CA THR A 523 -9.39 -20.91 -0.43
C THR A 523 -8.09 -20.41 0.18
N GLN A 524 -7.32 -21.32 0.80
CA GLN A 524 -5.98 -20.97 1.29
C GLN A 524 -4.96 -21.01 0.16
N LEU A 525 -4.34 -19.87 -0.09
CA LEU A 525 -3.23 -19.74 -1.06
C LEU A 525 -1.88 -20.04 -0.40
N PHE A 526 -1.74 -19.57 0.85
CA PHE A 526 -0.61 -19.82 1.72
C PHE A 526 -1.13 -20.54 2.98
N THR A 527 -0.88 -21.84 3.10
CA THR A 527 -1.11 -22.51 4.38
C THR A 527 0.01 -22.15 5.33
N SER A 528 -0.28 -21.93 6.61
CA SER A 528 0.75 -21.66 7.62
C SER A 528 0.22 -21.93 9.02
N ALA A 529 1.07 -22.44 9.92
CA ALA A 529 0.72 -22.50 11.34
C ALA A 529 0.57 -21.10 11.98
N ASN A 530 1.17 -20.08 11.35
CA ASN A 530 1.13 -18.69 11.83
C ASN A 530 -0.21 -18.00 11.51
N ASP A 531 -0.95 -18.53 10.53
CA ASP A 531 -2.28 -18.05 10.14
C ASP A 531 -3.10 -19.21 9.53
N PRO A 532 -3.54 -20.17 10.36
CA PRO A 532 -4.02 -21.47 9.89
C PRO A 532 -5.40 -21.44 9.24
N ASN A 533 -6.18 -20.38 9.47
CA ASN A 533 -7.60 -20.34 9.16
C ASN A 533 -8.00 -19.28 8.14
N VAL A 534 -7.07 -18.42 7.72
CA VAL A 534 -7.35 -17.38 6.73
C VAL A 534 -7.15 -17.93 5.32
N GLY A 535 -8.10 -17.63 4.45
CA GLY A 535 -8.03 -17.85 3.02
C GLY A 535 -8.31 -16.57 2.24
N THR A 536 -8.43 -16.73 0.93
CA THR A 536 -8.76 -15.68 -0.03
C THR A 536 -10.01 -16.08 -0.80
N CYS A 537 -10.90 -15.13 -1.03
CA CYS A 537 -12.08 -15.32 -1.87
C CYS A 537 -11.69 -15.39 -3.34
N ILE A 538 -11.90 -16.56 -3.95
CA ILE A 538 -11.65 -16.83 -5.36
C ILE A 538 -12.87 -17.55 -5.96
N PRO A 539 -13.03 -17.59 -7.30
CA PRO A 539 -14.08 -18.34 -7.96
C PRO A 539 -14.11 -19.81 -7.52
N SER A 540 -15.30 -20.35 -7.27
CA SER A 540 -15.50 -21.75 -6.87
C SER A 540 -15.36 -22.76 -8.02
N GLY A 541 -15.50 -22.27 -9.25
CA GLY A 541 -15.38 -23.05 -10.48
C GLY A 541 -13.99 -22.96 -11.10
N ARG A 542 -13.92 -22.52 -12.35
CA ARG A 542 -12.66 -22.31 -13.06
C ARG A 542 -12.06 -20.96 -12.69
N ALA A 543 -10.74 -20.87 -12.76
CA ALA A 543 -10.01 -19.65 -12.42
C ALA A 543 -10.39 -18.49 -13.36
N GLU A 544 -10.55 -17.28 -12.85
CA GLU A 544 -10.73 -16.05 -13.63
C GLU A 544 -9.40 -15.32 -13.85
N VAL A 545 -9.36 -14.43 -14.83
CA VAL A 545 -8.21 -13.52 -15.00
C VAL A 545 -7.97 -12.78 -13.67
N GLY A 546 -6.73 -12.78 -13.19
CA GLY A 546 -6.37 -12.28 -11.86
C GLY A 546 -6.06 -13.38 -10.84
N ASP A 547 -6.63 -14.57 -10.99
CA ASP A 547 -6.59 -15.60 -9.95
C ASP A 547 -5.17 -16.11 -9.68
N PRO A 548 -4.89 -16.49 -8.42
CA PRO A 548 -3.67 -17.19 -8.07
C PRO A 548 -3.67 -18.56 -8.73
N LEU A 549 -2.55 -18.93 -9.34
CA LEU A 549 -2.36 -20.22 -9.99
C LEU A 549 -1.40 -21.14 -9.24
N GLN A 550 -0.81 -20.65 -8.14
CA GLN A 550 0.06 -21.43 -7.28
C GLN A 550 -0.39 -21.33 -5.84
N ARG A 551 -0.11 -22.39 -5.10
CA ARG A 551 -0.35 -22.52 -3.67
C ARG A 551 0.89 -23.10 -3.02
N GLY A 552 1.06 -22.78 -1.75
CA GLY A 552 2.14 -23.35 -0.96
C GLY A 552 1.93 -23.22 0.52
N ASN A 553 2.93 -23.70 1.24
CA ASN A 553 2.96 -23.75 2.68
C ASN A 553 4.13 -22.90 3.20
N VAL A 554 3.87 -22.08 4.21
CA VAL A 554 4.91 -21.33 4.93
C VAL A 554 5.22 -22.06 6.23
N VAL A 555 6.45 -22.58 6.31
CA VAL A 555 6.98 -23.25 7.50
C VAL A 555 7.91 -22.31 8.23
N THR A 556 7.76 -22.22 9.55
CA THR A 556 8.62 -21.41 10.41
C THR A 556 9.42 -22.33 11.31
N ALA A 557 10.74 -22.32 11.16
CA ALA A 557 11.65 -23.11 12.01
C ALA A 557 12.03 -22.38 13.31
N ALA A 558 12.11 -21.06 13.25
CA ALA A 558 12.32 -20.16 14.38
C ALA A 558 11.78 -18.77 14.01
N TYR A 559 11.66 -17.86 14.97
CA TYR A 559 11.18 -16.51 14.70
C TYR A 559 12.00 -15.80 13.60
N GLY A 560 11.34 -15.41 12.52
CA GLY A 560 11.94 -14.77 11.35
C GLY A 560 12.63 -15.72 10.36
N LEU A 561 12.70 -17.01 10.66
CA LEU A 561 13.17 -18.06 9.74
C LEU A 561 11.96 -18.79 9.12
N ASP A 562 11.30 -18.07 8.20
CA ASP A 562 10.18 -18.57 7.44
C ASP A 562 10.63 -19.03 6.05
N LYS A 563 10.16 -20.20 5.60
CA LYS A 563 10.40 -20.75 4.27
C LYS A 563 9.08 -21.04 3.58
N TYR A 564 8.94 -20.59 2.34
CA TYR A 564 7.83 -21.02 1.48
C TYR A 564 8.18 -22.36 0.84
N THR A 565 7.19 -23.23 0.69
CA THR A 565 7.32 -24.46 -0.07
C THR A 565 6.06 -24.65 -0.88
N ARG A 566 6.21 -24.61 -2.19
CA ARG A 566 5.09 -24.77 -3.11
C ARG A 566 4.49 -26.17 -3.01
N THR A 567 3.15 -26.23 -3.04
CA THR A 567 2.39 -27.49 -2.97
C THR A 567 1.54 -27.72 -4.20
N ALA A 568 1.24 -26.67 -4.97
CA ALA A 568 0.60 -26.82 -6.25
C ALA A 568 0.94 -25.62 -7.14
N PRO A 569 1.40 -25.84 -8.37
CA PRO A 569 1.97 -27.09 -8.90
C PRO A 569 3.38 -27.41 -8.30
N VAL A 570 3.81 -28.69 -8.29
CA VAL A 570 4.89 -29.20 -7.39
C VAL A 570 6.29 -29.22 -8.02
N SER A 571 6.43 -29.29 -9.35
CA SER A 571 7.73 -29.37 -10.04
C SER A 571 7.96 -28.22 -11.04
N PRO A 572 9.14 -27.58 -11.09
CA PRO A 572 9.49 -26.52 -12.07
C PRO A 572 9.37 -26.91 -13.56
N ASP A 573 9.19 -28.18 -13.88
CA ASP A 573 9.00 -28.64 -15.27
C ASP A 573 7.53 -28.87 -15.63
N GLN A 574 6.63 -28.84 -14.64
CA GLN A 574 5.23 -29.10 -14.85
C GLN A 574 4.57 -27.83 -15.39
N ARG A 575 3.72 -27.90 -16.41
CA ARG A 575 2.88 -26.75 -16.82
C ARG A 575 1.64 -26.67 -15.93
N ILE A 576 1.06 -25.48 -15.80
CA ILE A 576 -0.24 -25.31 -15.14
C ILE A 576 -1.26 -26.20 -15.87
N PRO A 577 -1.95 -27.13 -15.18
CA PRO A 577 -2.85 -28.05 -15.85
C PRO A 577 -3.99 -27.32 -16.56
N ALA A 578 -4.27 -27.69 -17.81
CA ALA A 578 -5.35 -27.08 -18.60
C ALA A 578 -6.74 -27.22 -17.93
N SER A 579 -6.92 -28.19 -17.03
CA SER A 579 -8.15 -28.38 -16.25
C SER A 579 -8.44 -27.26 -15.26
N VAL A 580 -7.41 -26.51 -14.83
CA VAL A 580 -7.55 -25.37 -13.90
C VAL A 580 -7.93 -24.08 -14.64
N LEU A 581 -7.56 -24.00 -15.92
CA LEU A 581 -7.79 -22.85 -16.77
C LEU A 581 -9.23 -22.83 -17.32
N PRO A 582 -9.81 -21.66 -17.61
CA PRO A 582 -11.06 -21.59 -18.36
C PRO A 582 -10.94 -22.26 -19.73
N SER A 583 -12.00 -22.94 -20.15
CA SER A 583 -12.05 -23.68 -21.40
C SER A 583 -13.40 -23.55 -22.11
N PRO A 584 -13.44 -23.30 -23.44
CA PRO A 584 -12.28 -23.03 -24.30
C PRO A 584 -11.67 -21.65 -24.00
N PRO A 585 -10.39 -21.39 -24.38
CA PRO A 585 -9.86 -20.04 -24.39
C PRO A 585 -10.62 -19.16 -25.40
N PRO A 586 -10.61 -17.82 -25.23
CA PRO A 586 -11.15 -16.92 -26.24
C PRO A 586 -10.48 -17.15 -27.60
N ALA A 587 -11.25 -17.07 -28.69
CA ALA A 587 -10.72 -17.30 -30.03
C ALA A 587 -9.55 -16.34 -30.33
N GLY A 588 -8.42 -16.91 -30.78
CA GLY A 588 -7.20 -16.14 -31.07
C GLY A 588 -6.41 -15.70 -29.83
N ASN A 589 -6.79 -16.15 -28.63
CA ASN A 589 -6.13 -15.85 -27.37
C ASN A 589 -5.81 -17.16 -26.60
N ALA A 590 -4.97 -17.06 -25.58
CA ALA A 590 -4.62 -18.18 -24.72
C ALA A 590 -4.41 -17.72 -23.29
N TYR A 591 -4.87 -18.55 -22.35
CA TYR A 591 -4.56 -18.39 -20.94
C TYR A 591 -3.10 -18.77 -20.65
N TYR A 592 -2.50 -18.07 -19.70
CA TYR A 592 -1.20 -18.43 -19.15
C TYR A 592 -1.04 -17.88 -17.73
N GLY A 593 -0.13 -18.48 -16.96
CA GLY A 593 0.20 -18.01 -15.61
C GLY A 593 1.47 -17.18 -15.60
N ALA A 594 1.39 -15.96 -15.08
CA ALA A 594 2.56 -15.15 -14.77
C ALA A 594 3.07 -15.52 -13.38
N HIS A 595 4.08 -16.38 -13.31
CA HIS A 595 4.76 -16.80 -12.08
C HIS A 595 6.26 -16.58 -12.21
N GLN A 596 6.94 -16.34 -11.09
CA GLN A 596 8.38 -16.05 -11.14
C GLN A 596 9.28 -17.31 -11.18
N GLU A 597 8.77 -18.48 -10.77
CA GLU A 597 9.66 -19.59 -10.35
C GLU A 597 9.13 -20.99 -10.73
N PHE A 598 8.38 -21.16 -11.82
CA PHE A 598 7.73 -22.45 -12.09
C PHE A 598 7.92 -23.07 -13.45
N TYR A 599 8.27 -22.30 -14.48
CA TYR A 599 8.68 -22.85 -15.75
C TYR A 599 9.56 -21.80 -16.41
N GLU A 600 10.85 -22.08 -16.48
CA GLU A 600 11.76 -21.34 -17.33
C GLU A 600 11.49 -21.87 -18.73
N GLY A 601 10.58 -21.23 -19.46
CA GLY A 601 10.39 -21.55 -20.88
C GLY A 601 11.69 -21.35 -21.67
N ASN A 602 11.60 -21.44 -22.99
CA ASN A 602 12.77 -21.29 -23.85
C ASN A 602 12.66 -20.05 -24.74
N ASP A 603 13.43 -19.00 -24.40
CA ASP A 603 13.55 -17.74 -25.16
C ASP A 603 13.98 -17.96 -26.63
N ALA A 604 14.73 -19.04 -26.90
CA ALA A 604 15.20 -19.41 -28.23
C ALA A 604 14.24 -20.34 -28.98
N SER A 605 13.12 -20.76 -28.36
CA SER A 605 12.17 -21.66 -29.02
C SER A 605 11.49 -21.00 -30.21
N THR A 606 11.16 -21.78 -31.23
CA THR A 606 10.29 -21.32 -32.32
C THR A 606 8.81 -21.48 -31.97
N ASP A 607 8.49 -22.28 -30.94
CA ASP A 607 7.15 -22.38 -30.39
C ASP A 607 6.78 -21.12 -29.60
N TYR A 608 5.62 -20.56 -29.95
CA TYR A 608 5.13 -19.33 -29.34
C TYR A 608 4.82 -19.50 -27.85
N ALA A 609 4.25 -20.64 -27.45
CA ALA A 609 3.85 -20.86 -26.06
C ALA A 609 5.08 -21.04 -25.15
N GLU A 610 6.11 -21.75 -25.63
CA GLU A 610 7.37 -21.92 -24.92
C GLU A 610 8.15 -20.62 -24.75
N ARG A 611 8.21 -19.77 -25.78
CA ARG A 611 8.81 -18.44 -25.66
C ARG A 611 8.04 -17.58 -24.68
N ARG A 612 6.71 -17.51 -24.82
CA ARG A 612 5.87 -16.72 -23.91
C ARG A 612 6.18 -17.07 -22.47
N ASP A 613 6.18 -18.35 -22.12
CA ASP A 613 6.27 -18.79 -20.72
C ASP A 613 7.67 -18.54 -20.11
N ALA A 614 8.71 -18.43 -20.93
CA ALA A 614 10.07 -18.03 -20.54
C ALA A 614 10.21 -16.57 -20.09
N LEU A 615 9.22 -15.73 -20.46
CA LEU A 615 9.36 -14.28 -20.56
C LEU A 615 8.32 -13.51 -19.70
N THR A 616 7.67 -14.20 -18.76
CA THR A 616 6.46 -13.70 -18.10
C THR A 616 6.69 -12.94 -16.80
N GLY A 617 7.73 -13.30 -16.04
CA GLY A 617 7.92 -12.85 -14.66
C GLY A 617 6.71 -13.14 -13.75
N GLY A 618 6.79 -12.82 -12.46
CA GLY A 618 5.64 -12.99 -11.57
C GLY A 618 5.97 -12.81 -10.10
N PHE A 619 5.01 -13.16 -9.24
CA PHE A 619 5.10 -13.22 -7.77
C PHE A 619 4.76 -14.64 -7.30
N PRO A 620 5.07 -15.02 -6.05
CA PRO A 620 4.50 -16.21 -5.43
C PRO A 620 2.97 -16.21 -5.57
N ALA A 621 2.36 -17.39 -5.72
CA ALA A 621 0.96 -17.60 -6.12
C ALA A 621 0.64 -17.24 -7.59
N GLY A 622 1.40 -16.35 -8.23
CA GLY A 622 1.22 -15.93 -9.63
C GLY A 622 -0.12 -15.24 -9.91
N MET A 623 -0.40 -15.01 -11.19
CA MET A 623 -1.69 -14.50 -11.67
C MET A 623 -2.05 -15.09 -13.04
N LEU A 624 -3.30 -15.54 -13.18
CA LEU A 624 -3.88 -15.87 -14.47
C LEU A 624 -4.03 -14.64 -15.36
N ARG A 625 -3.50 -14.74 -16.58
CA ARG A 625 -3.54 -13.70 -17.62
C ARG A 625 -4.00 -14.29 -18.95
N LEU A 626 -4.37 -13.40 -19.85
CA LEU A 626 -4.57 -13.68 -21.26
C LEU A 626 -3.38 -13.16 -22.06
N SER A 627 -3.02 -13.92 -23.09
CA SER A 627 -1.82 -13.66 -23.88
C SER A 627 -1.93 -12.48 -24.83
N GLU A 628 -3.17 -12.08 -25.13
CA GLU A 628 -3.50 -11.01 -26.06
C GLU A 628 -4.64 -10.18 -25.47
N CYS A 629 -4.89 -9.02 -26.06
CA CYS A 629 -6.06 -8.20 -25.78
C CYS A 629 -7.24 -8.49 -26.72
N ILE A 630 -7.54 -9.78 -26.90
CA ILE A 630 -8.57 -10.29 -27.82
C ILE A 630 -9.57 -11.14 -27.03
N GLY A 631 -10.86 -10.90 -27.19
CA GLY A 631 -11.91 -11.67 -26.52
C GLY A 631 -11.84 -11.58 -24.99
N LEU A 632 -11.42 -10.43 -24.46
CA LEU A 632 -11.23 -10.24 -23.02
C LEU A 632 -12.57 -10.41 -22.27
N PRO A 633 -12.62 -11.14 -21.14
CA PRO A 633 -13.83 -11.23 -20.33
C PRO A 633 -14.10 -9.92 -19.56
N PRO A 634 -15.28 -9.73 -18.92
CA PRO A 634 -15.66 -8.47 -18.27
C PRO A 634 -14.75 -8.03 -17.11
N GLU A 635 -14.17 -8.98 -16.38
CA GLU A 635 -13.23 -8.75 -15.28
C GLU A 635 -11.83 -8.34 -15.74
N ALA A 636 -11.52 -8.55 -17.02
CA ALA A 636 -10.23 -8.22 -17.61
C ALA A 636 -10.27 -6.92 -18.42
N THR A 637 -9.11 -6.31 -18.56
CA THR A 637 -8.83 -5.18 -19.45
C THR A 637 -7.45 -5.36 -20.09
N CYS A 638 -7.16 -4.55 -21.11
CA CYS A 638 -5.90 -4.62 -21.84
C CYS A 638 -4.83 -3.78 -21.14
N GLY A 639 -3.65 -4.36 -20.94
CA GLY A 639 -2.47 -3.69 -20.40
C GLY A 639 -1.21 -3.97 -21.19
N LEU A 640 -0.21 -3.10 -21.03
CA LEU A 640 1.16 -3.35 -21.45
C LEU A 640 1.96 -3.87 -20.26
N ILE A 641 2.55 -5.06 -20.39
CA ILE A 641 3.43 -5.67 -19.38
C ILE A 641 4.85 -5.76 -19.89
N ALA A 642 5.83 -5.78 -18.99
CA ALA A 642 7.21 -6.07 -19.34
C ALA A 642 7.30 -7.39 -20.12
N SER A 643 8.08 -7.39 -21.21
CA SER A 643 8.32 -8.56 -22.07
C SER A 643 9.81 -8.86 -22.17
N SER A 644 10.18 -9.80 -23.04
CA SER A 644 11.58 -10.16 -23.33
C SER A 644 12.45 -8.94 -23.59
N GLY A 645 13.62 -8.93 -22.94
CA GLY A 645 14.57 -7.84 -23.05
C GLY A 645 14.27 -6.64 -22.17
N PHE A 646 13.13 -6.58 -21.47
CA PHE A 646 12.84 -5.44 -20.61
C PHE A 646 13.89 -5.27 -19.50
N ASN A 647 14.20 -6.32 -18.73
CA ASN A 647 15.22 -6.26 -17.68
C ASN A 647 16.62 -5.98 -18.26
N SER A 648 16.94 -6.57 -19.41
CA SER A 648 18.20 -6.31 -20.13
C SER A 648 18.29 -4.87 -20.62
N CYS A 649 17.18 -4.26 -21.01
CA CYS A 649 17.07 -2.83 -21.33
C CYS A 649 17.30 -1.99 -20.08
N ILE A 650 16.63 -2.30 -18.97
CA ILE A 650 16.80 -1.62 -17.67
C ILE A 650 18.27 -1.66 -17.22
N GLY A 651 18.94 -2.81 -17.29
CA GLY A 651 20.35 -2.96 -16.92
C GLY A 651 21.32 -2.09 -17.73
N ARG A 652 20.92 -1.63 -18.92
CA ARG A 652 21.72 -0.73 -19.77
C ARG A 652 21.59 0.73 -19.40
N LEU A 653 20.58 1.14 -18.63
CA LEU A 653 20.36 2.56 -18.31
C LEU A 653 21.57 3.18 -17.61
N ALA A 654 22.28 2.40 -16.79
CA ALA A 654 23.46 2.87 -16.07
C ALA A 654 24.69 3.09 -16.96
N SER A 655 24.85 2.30 -18.02
CA SER A 655 26.07 2.27 -18.85
C SER A 655 25.91 2.88 -20.24
N ASP A 656 24.68 3.02 -20.74
CA ASP A 656 24.39 3.52 -22.08
C ASP A 656 23.40 4.71 -22.03
N PRO A 657 23.83 5.93 -22.40
CA PRO A 657 22.98 7.11 -22.33
C PRO A 657 21.86 7.12 -23.37
N THR A 658 21.92 6.26 -24.40
CA THR A 658 20.86 6.14 -25.43
C THR A 658 19.65 5.36 -24.94
N TYR A 659 19.79 4.61 -23.85
CA TYR A 659 18.69 3.89 -23.21
C TYR A 659 18.04 4.75 -22.12
N THR A 660 16.73 4.87 -22.18
CA THR A 660 15.91 5.55 -21.17
C THR A 660 14.81 4.61 -20.66
N ILE A 661 14.22 4.93 -19.51
CA ILE A 661 13.03 4.24 -19.00
C ILE A 661 11.93 4.24 -20.08
N GLY A 662 11.71 5.38 -20.74
CA GLY A 662 10.76 5.50 -21.86
C GLY A 662 11.10 4.59 -23.04
N THR A 663 12.39 4.45 -23.39
CA THR A 663 12.85 3.48 -24.40
C THR A 663 12.48 2.05 -23.99
N CYS A 664 12.71 1.68 -22.73
CA CYS A 664 12.40 0.33 -22.26
C CYS A 664 10.91 0.03 -22.31
N PHE A 665 10.06 0.93 -21.81
CA PHE A 665 8.61 0.76 -21.85
C PHE A 665 8.04 0.78 -23.27
N SER A 666 8.55 1.63 -24.16
CA SER A 666 8.06 1.71 -25.54
C SER A 666 8.46 0.50 -26.38
N ASN A 667 9.62 -0.11 -26.12
CA ASN A 667 10.15 -1.18 -26.98
C ASN A 667 9.99 -2.59 -26.42
N PHE A 668 9.92 -2.76 -25.09
CA PHE A 668 10.00 -4.08 -24.44
C PHE A 668 8.76 -4.37 -23.59
N THR A 669 7.60 -4.03 -24.10
CA THR A 669 6.32 -4.37 -23.49
C THR A 669 5.41 -5.13 -24.45
N SER A 670 4.54 -5.97 -23.91
CA SER A 670 3.58 -6.79 -24.66
C SER A 670 2.17 -6.52 -24.17
N TYR A 671 1.21 -6.55 -25.08
CA TYR A 671 -0.22 -6.53 -24.75
C TYR A 671 -0.59 -7.81 -24.00
N ALA A 672 -1.37 -7.67 -22.94
CA ALA A 672 -1.92 -8.80 -22.19
C ALA A 672 -3.29 -8.43 -21.62
N GLY A 673 -4.17 -9.43 -21.54
CA GLY A 673 -5.39 -9.32 -20.77
C GLY A 673 -5.12 -9.55 -19.28
N ILE A 674 -5.41 -8.54 -18.47
CA ILE A 674 -5.06 -8.48 -17.04
C ILE A 674 -6.32 -8.15 -16.25
N ARG A 675 -6.36 -8.53 -14.97
CA ARG A 675 -7.45 -8.16 -14.06
C ARG A 675 -7.58 -6.64 -13.99
N ALA A 676 -8.78 -6.14 -14.30
CA ALA A 676 -9.10 -4.74 -14.18
C ALA A 676 -9.31 -4.35 -12.71
N CYS A 677 -9.05 -3.09 -12.37
CA CYS A 677 -9.23 -2.59 -11.01
C CYS A 677 -9.77 -1.16 -10.93
N ASN A 678 -10.51 -0.90 -9.85
CA ASN A 678 -10.87 0.44 -9.39
C ASN A 678 -11.11 0.37 -7.87
N ALA A 679 -11.54 1.47 -7.24
CA ALA A 679 -11.76 1.50 -5.80
C ALA A 679 -12.83 0.49 -5.31
N ALA A 680 -13.83 0.19 -6.15
CA ALA A 680 -14.89 -0.78 -5.83
C ALA A 680 -14.46 -2.22 -6.08
N THR A 681 -13.69 -2.49 -7.14
CA THR A 681 -13.16 -3.81 -7.51
C THR A 681 -11.64 -3.76 -7.42
N PRO A 682 -11.05 -3.76 -6.21
CA PRO A 682 -9.61 -3.63 -6.06
C PRO A 682 -8.85 -4.88 -6.50
N CYS A 683 -7.54 -4.74 -6.65
CA CYS A 683 -6.64 -5.86 -6.81
C CYS A 683 -6.55 -6.73 -5.54
N ARG A 684 -6.01 -7.94 -5.71
CA ARG A 684 -5.55 -8.78 -4.59
C ARG A 684 -4.45 -8.06 -3.80
N ASP A 685 -4.28 -8.42 -2.55
CA ASP A 685 -3.44 -7.67 -1.59
C ASP A 685 -1.94 -7.63 -1.95
N ASP A 686 -1.48 -8.51 -2.82
CA ASP A 686 -0.13 -8.57 -3.37
C ASP A 686 0.02 -7.84 -4.72
N TYR A 687 -0.99 -7.07 -5.15
CA TYR A 687 -1.03 -6.32 -6.41
C TYR A 687 -1.42 -4.85 -6.19
N ILE A 688 -0.94 -3.97 -7.07
CA ILE A 688 -1.29 -2.55 -7.12
C ILE A 688 -2.13 -2.25 -8.36
N CYS A 689 -3.05 -1.29 -8.23
CA CYS A 689 -3.85 -0.79 -9.33
C CYS A 689 -3.12 0.37 -10.04
N VAL A 690 -2.67 0.13 -11.28
CA VAL A 690 -1.97 1.12 -12.12
C VAL A 690 -2.88 1.69 -13.21
N MET A 691 -2.46 2.81 -13.80
CA MET A 691 -3.19 3.49 -14.86
C MET A 691 -3.38 2.58 -16.10
N PRO A 692 -4.54 2.67 -16.78
CA PRO A 692 -4.72 2.04 -18.08
C PRO A 692 -3.86 2.70 -19.15
N MET A 693 -3.66 2.04 -20.29
CA MET A 693 -2.78 2.51 -21.38
C MET A 693 -3.17 3.87 -22.01
N GLY A 694 -4.30 4.47 -21.62
CA GLY A 694 -4.76 5.77 -22.09
C GLY A 694 -5.34 5.76 -23.51
N TYR A 695 -5.58 4.57 -24.08
CA TYR A 695 -6.22 4.45 -25.39
C TYR A 695 -7.70 4.72 -25.29
N THR A 696 -8.21 5.49 -26.26
CA THR A 696 -9.64 5.79 -26.42
C THR A 696 -10.12 5.18 -27.72
N PRO A 697 -11.45 4.98 -27.91
CA PRO A 697 -11.99 4.56 -29.20
C PRO A 697 -11.48 5.40 -30.39
N ALA A 698 -11.23 6.69 -30.17
CA ALA A 698 -10.75 7.61 -31.21
C ALA A 698 -9.24 7.47 -31.52
N THR A 699 -8.43 7.05 -30.54
CA THR A 699 -6.95 7.06 -30.65
C THR A 699 -6.33 5.67 -30.76
N ALA A 700 -7.08 4.62 -30.42
CA ALA A 700 -6.56 3.26 -30.27
C ALA A 700 -5.91 2.75 -31.56
N GLN A 701 -6.61 2.80 -32.69
CA GLN A 701 -6.11 2.28 -33.97
C GLN A 701 -4.78 2.92 -34.40
N GLN A 702 -4.68 4.25 -34.31
CA GLN A 702 -3.45 4.95 -34.65
C GLN A 702 -2.32 4.60 -33.67
N SER A 703 -2.61 4.58 -32.36
CA SER A 703 -1.62 4.24 -31.33
C SER A 703 -1.03 2.83 -31.53
N PHE A 704 -1.85 1.87 -31.98
CA PHE A 704 -1.38 0.53 -32.33
C PHE A 704 -0.49 0.52 -33.55
N ALA A 705 -0.89 1.20 -34.63
CA ALA A 705 -0.11 1.29 -35.85
C ALA A 705 1.27 1.92 -35.58
N ASP A 706 1.28 3.03 -34.84
CA ASP A 706 2.51 3.75 -34.46
C ASP A 706 3.46 2.84 -33.66
N ARG A 707 2.92 2.08 -32.70
CA ARG A 707 3.70 1.11 -31.94
C ARG A 707 4.26 0.00 -32.81
N ALA A 708 3.46 -0.60 -33.68
CA ALA A 708 3.91 -1.68 -34.55
C ALA A 708 5.04 -1.21 -35.49
N THR A 709 4.89 -0.01 -36.07
CA THR A 709 5.95 0.61 -36.89
C THR A 709 7.21 0.89 -36.07
N LEU A 710 7.07 1.41 -34.85
CA LEU A 710 8.20 1.64 -33.94
C LEU A 710 8.96 0.33 -33.67
N LEU A 711 8.27 -0.75 -33.30
CA LEU A 711 8.90 -2.02 -32.94
C LEU A 711 9.57 -2.69 -34.14
N ALA A 712 8.91 -2.68 -35.31
CA ALA A 712 9.44 -3.26 -36.54
C ALA A 712 10.75 -2.58 -37.01
N SER A 713 10.92 -1.29 -36.69
CA SER A 713 12.11 -0.49 -37.05
C SER A 713 13.06 -0.23 -35.88
N SER A 714 12.78 -0.78 -34.69
CA SER A 714 13.52 -0.44 -33.48
C SER A 714 14.92 -1.07 -33.46
N PRO A 715 16.01 -0.27 -33.47
CA PRO A 715 17.35 -0.81 -33.27
C PRO A 715 17.52 -1.37 -31.85
N TYR A 716 16.79 -0.83 -30.87
CA TYR A 716 16.87 -1.27 -29.48
C TYR A 716 16.39 -2.72 -29.31
N PHE A 717 15.24 -3.05 -29.90
CA PHE A 717 14.67 -4.39 -29.78
C PHE A 717 15.65 -5.47 -30.26
N GLN A 718 16.19 -5.28 -31.47
CA GLN A 718 17.14 -6.22 -32.06
C GLN A 718 18.45 -6.30 -31.26
N GLN A 719 18.98 -5.16 -30.79
CA GLN A 719 20.22 -5.14 -30.01
C GLN A 719 20.10 -5.89 -28.67
N VAL A 720 18.94 -5.79 -28.00
CA VAL A 720 18.71 -6.39 -26.70
C VAL A 720 18.27 -7.84 -26.82
N ASN A 721 17.27 -8.13 -27.65
CA ASN A 721 16.70 -9.48 -27.79
C ASN A 721 17.48 -10.37 -28.75
N LYS A 722 18.47 -9.84 -29.48
CA LYS A 722 19.29 -10.57 -30.46
C LYS A 722 18.48 -11.24 -31.58
N ARG A 723 17.27 -10.73 -31.84
CA ARG A 723 16.36 -11.19 -32.90
C ARG A 723 15.51 -10.03 -33.45
N PRO A 724 15.02 -10.09 -34.69
CA PRO A 724 14.10 -9.10 -35.22
C PRO A 724 12.76 -9.14 -34.48
N TYR A 725 12.01 -8.04 -34.59
CA TYR A 725 10.62 -7.97 -34.15
C TYR A 725 9.75 -8.95 -34.96
N ASP A 726 8.85 -9.67 -34.28
CA ASP A 726 7.87 -10.56 -34.90
C ASP A 726 6.46 -10.12 -34.48
N PRO A 727 5.61 -9.65 -35.43
CA PRO A 727 4.25 -9.20 -35.12
C PRO A 727 3.31 -10.35 -34.70
N ASN A 728 3.70 -11.60 -34.90
CA ASN A 728 2.96 -12.78 -34.44
C ASN A 728 3.40 -13.25 -33.06
N ASP A 729 4.39 -12.59 -32.47
CA ASP A 729 4.90 -12.93 -31.15
C ASP A 729 3.99 -12.45 -30.03
N PHE A 730 4.28 -12.88 -28.80
CA PHE A 730 3.37 -12.71 -27.68
C PHE A 730 3.04 -11.24 -27.39
N GLY A 731 1.73 -10.95 -27.36
CA GLY A 731 1.21 -9.63 -27.04
C GLY A 731 1.56 -8.57 -28.06
N GLN A 732 1.86 -8.97 -29.31
CA GLN A 732 2.16 -8.05 -30.40
C GLN A 732 0.94 -7.75 -31.29
N LYS A 733 -0.13 -8.53 -31.14
CA LYS A 733 -1.36 -8.31 -31.90
C LYS A 733 -2.08 -7.08 -31.39
N SER A 734 -2.78 -6.42 -32.31
CA SER A 734 -3.65 -5.30 -31.95
C SER A 734 -4.82 -5.80 -31.08
N PRO A 735 -5.16 -5.08 -30.00
CA PRO A 735 -6.41 -5.29 -29.27
C PRO A 735 -7.63 -5.27 -30.20
N ASP A 736 -8.63 -6.08 -29.88
CA ASP A 736 -9.81 -6.21 -30.73
C ASP A 736 -10.77 -5.02 -30.61
N ALA A 737 -11.62 -4.85 -31.63
CA ALA A 737 -12.61 -3.79 -31.66
C ALA A 737 -13.61 -3.89 -30.49
N ALA A 738 -13.86 -5.10 -29.98
CA ALA A 738 -14.78 -5.33 -28.87
C ALA A 738 -14.27 -4.72 -27.56
N TRP A 739 -12.99 -4.85 -27.24
CA TRP A 739 -12.39 -4.19 -26.09
C TRP A 739 -12.31 -2.67 -26.29
N ILE A 740 -11.90 -2.20 -27.47
CA ILE A 740 -11.82 -0.77 -27.78
C ILE A 740 -13.18 -0.10 -27.55
N ALA A 741 -14.27 -0.75 -27.99
CA ALA A 741 -15.64 -0.25 -27.82
C ALA A 741 -16.11 -0.19 -26.36
N ARG A 742 -15.42 -0.84 -25.40
CA ARG A 742 -15.76 -0.75 -23.97
C ARG A 742 -15.44 0.60 -23.37
N ASP A 743 -14.49 1.34 -23.96
CA ASP A 743 -13.93 2.57 -23.40
C ASP A 743 -13.51 2.38 -21.92
N ASP A 744 -12.82 1.27 -21.64
CA ASP A 744 -12.59 0.82 -20.27
C ASP A 744 -11.60 1.72 -19.51
N GLN A 745 -12.11 2.50 -18.55
CA GLN A 745 -11.31 3.44 -17.75
C GLN A 745 -10.70 2.80 -16.50
N ARG A 746 -11.00 1.54 -16.20
CA ARG A 746 -10.45 0.84 -15.04
C ARG A 746 -8.93 0.67 -15.19
N GLY A 747 -8.24 0.62 -14.07
CA GLY A 747 -6.81 0.34 -14.02
C GLY A 747 -6.48 -1.13 -14.22
N LEU A 748 -5.18 -1.44 -14.13
CA LEU A 748 -4.62 -2.78 -14.31
C LEU A 748 -4.05 -3.28 -12.98
N CYS A 749 -4.33 -4.52 -12.60
CA CYS A 749 -3.64 -5.16 -11.47
C CYS A 749 -2.26 -5.65 -11.89
N ILE A 750 -1.23 -4.99 -11.37
CA ILE A 750 0.16 -5.33 -11.63
C ILE A 750 0.86 -5.60 -10.29
N PRO A 751 1.80 -6.55 -10.22
CA PRO A 751 2.59 -6.71 -9.01
C PRO A 751 3.31 -5.39 -8.63
N PRO A 752 3.30 -5.00 -7.34
CA PRO A 752 3.75 -3.68 -6.91
C PRO A 752 5.23 -3.41 -7.23
N TYR A 753 6.05 -4.44 -7.38
CA TYR A 753 7.43 -4.26 -7.78
C TYR A 753 7.63 -3.62 -9.15
N PHE A 754 6.74 -3.86 -10.11
CA PHE A 754 6.84 -3.19 -11.40
C PHE A 754 6.59 -1.69 -11.29
N VAL A 755 6.03 -1.21 -10.17
CA VAL A 755 5.89 0.23 -9.93
C VAL A 755 7.01 0.74 -9.03
N PHE A 756 7.37 -0.03 -8.01
CA PHE A 756 8.28 0.43 -6.95
C PHE A 756 9.75 0.03 -7.18
N GLN A 757 10.01 -1.09 -7.87
CA GLN A 757 11.35 -1.70 -7.99
C GLN A 757 12.07 -1.36 -9.29
N PHE A 758 11.39 -0.93 -10.36
CA PHE A 758 12.02 -0.14 -11.45
C PHE A 758 12.67 1.15 -10.95
N ARG A 759 12.67 1.39 -9.63
CA ARG A 759 13.14 2.59 -8.98
C ARG A 759 14.21 2.26 -7.92
N SER A 760 14.37 0.97 -7.55
CA SER A 760 15.38 0.44 -6.61
C SER A 760 16.38 -0.54 -7.25
N ASP A 761 16.07 -1.18 -8.38
CA ASP A 761 16.85 -2.27 -8.99
C ASP A 761 18.08 -1.79 -9.81
N GLY A 762 18.90 -0.90 -9.26
CA GLY A 762 20.17 -0.52 -9.90
C GLY A 762 20.04 0.45 -11.08
N HIS A 763 19.00 1.28 -11.09
CA HIS A 763 19.11 2.56 -11.79
C HIS A 763 20.35 3.28 -11.25
N PRO A 764 21.13 3.97 -12.10
CA PRO A 764 22.37 4.58 -11.65
C PRO A 764 22.08 5.38 -10.39
N ALA A 765 22.77 5.03 -9.30
CA ALA A 765 22.82 5.90 -8.15
C ALA A 765 23.15 7.29 -8.71
N PRO A 766 22.45 8.35 -8.26
CA PRO A 766 22.84 9.70 -8.64
C PRO A 766 24.36 9.81 -8.42
N PRO A 767 25.11 10.35 -9.39
CA PRO A 767 26.56 10.36 -9.30
C PRO A 767 26.98 10.98 -7.97
N GLU A 768 27.94 10.36 -7.27
CA GLU A 768 28.49 10.93 -6.04
C GLU A 768 28.91 12.37 -6.33
N LEU A 769 28.45 13.29 -5.50
CA LEU A 769 28.87 14.68 -5.60
C LEU A 769 30.38 14.73 -5.34
N VAL A 770 31.15 15.05 -6.38
CA VAL A 770 32.51 15.56 -6.19
C VAL A 770 32.32 16.85 -5.40
N PRO A 771 32.84 16.96 -4.16
CA PRO A 771 32.74 18.19 -3.40
C PRO A 771 33.32 19.33 -4.25
N PRO A 772 32.71 20.53 -4.24
CA PRO A 772 33.23 21.65 -5.02
C PRO A 772 34.69 21.81 -4.65
N THR A 773 35.57 21.70 -5.65
CA THR A 773 36.99 21.95 -5.51
C THR A 773 37.12 23.27 -4.77
N THR A 774 37.73 23.22 -3.60
CA THR A 774 38.12 24.40 -2.86
C THR A 774 38.91 25.26 -3.84
N ALA A 775 38.30 26.36 -4.29
CA ALA A 775 39.02 27.38 -5.03
C ALA A 775 40.18 27.80 -4.13
N THR A 776 41.37 27.35 -4.50
CA THR A 776 42.62 27.77 -3.90
C THR A 776 42.66 29.28 -4.05
N PHE A 777 42.40 29.99 -2.95
CA PHE A 777 42.68 31.41 -2.85
C PHE A 777 44.19 31.59 -2.99
N SER A 778 44.65 31.76 -4.21
CA SER A 778 45.93 32.36 -4.53
C SER A 778 45.92 33.77 -3.93
N ARG A 779 46.61 33.94 -2.80
CA ARG A 779 46.98 35.28 -2.33
C ARG A 779 48.04 35.81 -3.29
N SER A 780 47.62 36.59 -4.28
CA SER A 780 48.53 37.50 -4.97
C SER A 780 48.96 38.59 -3.99
N ARG A 781 50.21 38.52 -3.52
CA ARG A 781 50.93 39.71 -3.06
C ARG A 781 51.33 40.49 -4.31
N SER A 782 50.85 41.71 -4.45
CA SER A 782 51.54 42.73 -5.23
C SER A 782 51.79 43.92 -4.31
N SER A 783 53.07 44.24 -4.19
CA SER A 783 53.58 45.53 -3.79
C SER A 783 53.04 46.62 -4.72
N ASP A 784 52.91 47.82 -4.15
CA ASP A 784 52.50 49.11 -4.71
C ASP A 784 50.99 49.39 -4.80
#